data_AF-A0A507DB72-F1
#
_entry.id   AF-A0A507DB72-F1
#
_cell.length_a   1.000
_cell.length_b   1.000
_cell.length_c   1.000
_cell.angle_alpha   90.00
_cell.angle_beta   90.00
_cell.angle_gamma   90.00
#
_symmetry.space_group_name_H-M   'P 1'
#
loop_
_entity.id
_entity.type
_entity.pdbx_description
1 polymer ?
#
loop_
_entity_poly.entity_id
_entity_poly.type
_entity_poly.pdbx_seq_one_letter_code
_entity_poly.pdbx_strand_id
1 'polypeptide(L)'
;MLTCFIIVLVLCHRALPTSAEITDAEYNRYAESLREHRYGMTHDIKRQLKDKLKMQYLKWKDPNDFYGNEITSITELWIQNIIPESIPFTKDHVRGPVKGKMSQSHNEFVWQGLRTLDDFAHVFVGEVYKRELASFRALATAYENRLKAQIHSHFFPYADVSNLLALSAEVSRTYLGQEHPPWVSSFTQVELIKMNWLNWCVDELKIGEKLARFAEMDKDTLRKSKEELVEALAFSQLVTGRIGLIQSALQKFNLAHPSIPVDQLVNDMDVLGKAFAYYAQKYRSLTWKHVLGTETRRYLEIIASAPLAALGLEDGSEAFSHVDFRKVKDIPDYVISLFHLLPPPENVPLEYLDLAATYHYLNRNRGQFVEGDHDQEFELFLGDACHLYPTYDGAASAARSSQSAGSTDDGIWAARLLVDAEKLRHTYATAVDARYRFYAESLREYRYGMTDDITKLRYELGILYLRWKASKVFDDGNEITSITGLLIQHIIPSYIPVTEKTLREPVEGNSQSHNEFVWEVLDTLFYFTYFSDDCPVEDVHWRELKDLRVWTLKHQDQLRAQIHLALGGSHDFFSDISEDGFDMLDLVARVARVNEALMSGTIPMVSSLTQAEFIYWNIFGWCAGRDIRKLAVIYDSSFYISDSISLAFSLLVVGRTLLLEWSLSAFLNQRRQLPQTDWAKYEIRRLEDDVAYTRKIMREYQERAHRCMEKWTVRVSLGIRDNVPPEYLTLAARYHEIQYLMSGEFSSMQLRDIYDEAASAASSSVGAGQIERIGVSSVAAHDYGSSAGHFHGLSQDTSRTMSAHGDGSSRRSKRQRPDPGSRDMLD
;
A
#
# COMPACT_ATOMS: atom_id res chain seq x y z
N MET A 1 -21.45 37.17 57.03
CA MET A 1 -20.36 36.26 57.45
C MET A 1 -20.88 34.83 57.61
N LEU A 2 -21.91 34.56 58.43
CA LEU A 2 -22.49 33.22 58.58
C LEU A 2 -23.11 32.65 57.27
N THR A 3 -23.76 33.49 56.47
CA THR A 3 -24.37 33.10 55.19
C THR A 3 -23.35 32.76 54.11
N CYS A 4 -22.21 33.47 54.07
CA CYS A 4 -21.10 33.14 53.17
C CYS A 4 -20.41 31.84 53.59
N PHE A 5 -20.31 31.58 54.89
CA PHE A 5 -19.73 30.34 55.42
C PHE A 5 -20.63 29.11 55.12
N ILE A 6 -21.96 29.28 55.16
CA ILE A 6 -22.92 28.24 54.79
C ILE A 6 -22.91 28.00 53.26
N ILE A 7 -22.77 29.04 52.42
CA ILE A 7 -22.66 28.87 50.96
C ILE A 7 -21.35 28.17 50.58
N VAL A 8 -20.22 28.52 51.21
CA VAL A 8 -18.94 27.82 51.00
C VAL A 8 -19.01 26.38 51.52
N LEU A 9 -19.66 26.11 52.66
CA LEU A 9 -19.87 24.75 53.13
C LEU A 9 -20.84 23.94 52.26
N VAL A 10 -21.88 24.54 51.67
CA VAL A 10 -22.80 23.86 50.75
C VAL A 10 -22.15 23.62 49.37
N LEU A 11 -21.28 24.52 48.91
CA LEU A 11 -20.46 24.32 47.71
C LEU A 11 -19.35 23.28 47.95
N CYS A 12 -18.73 23.24 49.14
CA CYS A 12 -17.75 22.23 49.51
C CYS A 12 -18.39 20.86 49.85
N HIS A 13 -19.62 20.80 50.37
CA HIS A 13 -20.32 19.52 50.57
C HIS A 13 -20.90 18.93 49.29
N ARG A 14 -21.14 19.75 48.26
CA ARG A 14 -21.35 19.26 46.88
C ARG A 14 -20.05 18.85 46.18
N ALA A 15 -18.90 19.12 46.80
CA ALA A 15 -17.59 18.61 46.41
C ALA A 15 -17.10 17.52 47.40
N LEU A 16 -17.98 16.56 47.75
CA LEU A 16 -17.51 15.20 48.01
C LEU A 16 -16.70 14.77 46.78
N PRO A 17 -15.54 14.09 46.93
CA PRO A 17 -14.81 13.54 45.80
C PRO A 17 -15.67 12.42 45.19
N THR A 18 -16.60 12.81 44.34
CA THR A 18 -16.98 12.00 43.19
C THR A 18 -15.65 11.72 42.50
N SER A 19 -15.32 10.44 42.36
CA SER A 19 -14.14 9.94 41.64
C SER A 19 -13.70 10.92 40.57
N ALA A 20 -12.48 11.47 40.66
CA ALA A 20 -11.98 12.45 39.70
C ALA A 20 -12.34 12.00 38.28
N GLU A 21 -13.21 12.77 37.61
CA GLU A 21 -13.59 12.46 36.23
C GLU A 21 -12.31 12.52 35.40
N ILE A 22 -11.93 11.38 34.82
CA ILE A 22 -10.73 11.28 33.99
C ILE A 22 -10.89 12.25 32.82
N THR A 23 -9.93 13.14 32.66
CA THR A 23 -9.94 14.15 31.59
C THR A 23 -9.53 13.53 30.24
N ASP A 24 -9.90 14.18 29.12
CA ASP A 24 -9.48 13.73 27.78
C ASP A 24 -7.95 13.67 27.62
N ALA A 25 -7.22 14.57 28.28
CA ALA A 25 -5.76 14.55 28.28
C ALA A 25 -5.20 13.31 28.99
N GLU A 26 -5.83 12.89 30.10
CA GLU A 26 -5.46 11.67 30.80
C GLU A 26 -5.84 10.43 30.00
N TYR A 27 -7.02 10.39 29.37
CA TYR A 27 -7.40 9.29 28.48
C TYR A 27 -6.42 9.13 27.31
N ASN A 28 -5.99 10.21 26.67
CA ASN A 28 -4.98 10.17 25.61
C ASN A 28 -3.66 9.57 26.11
N ARG A 29 -3.20 9.98 27.30
CA ARG A 29 -1.96 9.44 27.89
C ARG A 29 -2.10 7.94 28.17
N TYR A 30 -3.22 7.50 28.74
CA TYR A 30 -3.47 6.09 29.02
C TYR A 30 -3.59 5.26 27.74
N ALA A 31 -4.22 5.79 26.69
CA ALA A 31 -4.31 5.14 25.39
C ALA A 31 -2.92 4.93 24.77
N GLU A 32 -2.04 5.94 24.85
CA GLU A 32 -0.67 5.82 24.36
C GLU A 32 0.14 4.82 25.19
N SER A 33 0.04 4.85 26.52
CA SER A 33 0.73 3.87 27.38
C SER A 33 0.28 2.43 27.10
N LEU A 34 -1.01 2.21 26.82
CA LEU A 34 -1.52 0.89 26.39
C LEU A 34 -0.95 0.48 25.04
N ARG A 35 -0.88 1.41 24.09
CA ARG A 35 -0.30 1.20 22.77
C ARG A 35 1.18 0.80 22.86
N GLU A 36 1.98 1.58 23.59
CA GLU A 36 3.40 1.31 23.84
C GLU A 36 3.60 -0.04 24.53
N HIS A 37 2.78 -0.34 25.55
CA HIS A 37 2.81 -1.63 26.23
C HIS A 37 2.54 -2.80 25.26
N ARG A 38 1.49 -2.69 24.43
CA ARG A 38 1.13 -3.73 23.46
C ARG A 38 2.22 -3.98 22.43
N TYR A 39 2.75 -2.92 21.83
CA TYR A 39 3.81 -3.05 20.81
C TYR A 39 5.18 -3.38 21.39
N GLY A 40 5.43 -3.08 22.67
CA GLY A 40 6.67 -3.43 23.38
C GLY A 40 6.74 -4.89 23.85
N MET A 41 5.63 -5.64 23.81
CA MET A 41 5.61 -7.05 24.21
C MET A 41 6.23 -7.96 23.15
N THR A 42 7.38 -8.55 23.48
CA THR A 42 8.00 -9.62 22.66
C THR A 42 7.20 -10.92 22.75
N HIS A 43 7.42 -11.83 21.81
CA HIS A 43 6.77 -13.16 21.81
C HIS A 43 6.99 -13.92 23.14
N ASP A 44 8.20 -13.84 23.68
CA ASP A 44 8.55 -14.49 24.96
C ASP A 44 7.80 -13.87 26.13
N ILE A 45 7.66 -12.53 26.17
CA ILE A 45 6.87 -11.84 27.18
C ILE A 45 5.40 -12.25 27.06
N LYS A 46 4.83 -12.28 25.85
CA LYS A 46 3.47 -12.75 25.63
C LYS A 46 3.29 -14.18 26.13
N ARG A 47 4.23 -15.08 25.86
CA ARG A 47 4.19 -16.48 26.32
C ARG A 47 4.24 -16.58 27.85
N GLN A 48 5.17 -15.86 28.50
CA GLN A 48 5.26 -15.83 29.97
C GLN A 48 3.97 -15.29 30.60
N LEU A 49 3.37 -14.25 30.01
CA LEU A 49 2.11 -13.70 30.45
C LEU A 49 0.96 -14.71 30.28
N LYS A 50 0.90 -15.42 29.14
CA LYS A 50 -0.06 -16.51 28.90
C LYS A 50 0.07 -17.63 29.94
N ASP A 51 1.29 -18.04 30.28
CA ASP A 51 1.54 -19.07 31.29
C ASP A 51 1.17 -18.60 32.70
N LYS A 52 1.52 -17.36 33.06
CA LYS A 52 1.12 -16.72 34.32
C LYS A 52 -0.40 -16.63 34.44
N LEU A 53 -1.08 -16.17 33.40
CA LEU A 53 -2.55 -16.09 33.32
C LEU A 53 -3.19 -17.47 33.49
N LYS A 54 -2.63 -18.51 32.87
CA LYS A 54 -3.10 -19.88 33.03
C LYS A 54 -3.01 -20.35 34.48
N MET A 55 -1.88 -20.09 35.14
CA MET A 55 -1.70 -20.43 36.55
C MET A 55 -2.68 -19.66 37.45
N GLN A 56 -2.87 -18.37 37.22
CA GLN A 56 -3.82 -17.55 37.99
C GLN A 56 -5.27 -17.98 37.77
N TYR A 57 -5.63 -18.34 36.54
CA TYR A 57 -6.95 -18.88 36.23
C TYR A 57 -7.23 -20.20 36.95
N LEU A 58 -6.25 -21.13 36.98
CA LEU A 58 -6.39 -22.40 37.67
C LEU A 58 -6.60 -22.21 39.19
N LYS A 59 -5.88 -21.25 39.80
CA LYS A 59 -6.07 -20.88 41.20
C LYS A 59 -7.43 -20.25 41.45
N TRP A 60 -7.82 -19.26 40.64
CA TRP A 60 -9.11 -18.59 40.76
C TRP A 60 -10.30 -19.55 40.62
N LYS A 61 -10.15 -20.60 39.80
CA LYS A 61 -11.17 -21.64 39.62
C LYS A 61 -11.23 -22.65 40.78
N ASP A 62 -10.16 -22.82 41.55
CA ASP A 62 -10.12 -23.79 42.65
C ASP A 62 -10.97 -23.30 43.83
N PRO A 63 -12.07 -24.00 44.17
CA PRO A 63 -12.94 -23.60 45.28
C PRO A 63 -12.27 -23.67 46.66
N ASN A 64 -11.07 -24.25 46.78
CA ASN A 64 -10.31 -24.34 48.02
C ASN A 64 -9.17 -23.32 48.15
N ASP A 65 -8.92 -22.48 47.14
CA ASP A 65 -7.84 -21.48 47.16
C ASP A 65 -8.36 -20.10 47.60
N PHE A 66 -7.83 -19.59 48.72
CA PHE A 66 -8.24 -18.31 49.33
C PHE A 66 -7.92 -17.08 48.46
N TYR A 67 -7.14 -17.24 47.39
CA TYR A 67 -6.87 -16.17 46.42
C TYR A 67 -8.12 -15.74 45.62
N GLY A 68 -9.16 -16.58 45.58
CA GLY A 68 -10.39 -16.34 44.81
C GLY A 68 -11.40 -15.34 45.40
N ASN A 69 -11.14 -14.77 46.58
CA ASN A 69 -12.16 -14.00 47.32
C ASN A 69 -12.31 -12.52 46.92
N GLU A 70 -11.34 -11.91 46.22
CA GLU A 70 -11.41 -10.48 45.82
C GLU A 70 -11.74 -10.27 44.33
N ILE A 71 -11.39 -11.20 43.43
CA ILE A 71 -11.62 -11.08 41.99
C ILE A 71 -12.95 -11.75 41.63
N THR A 72 -13.93 -10.96 41.21
CA THR A 72 -15.33 -11.42 41.06
C THR A 72 -15.66 -11.94 39.67
N SER A 73 -14.75 -11.80 38.69
CA SER A 73 -14.98 -12.25 37.31
C SER A 73 -13.70 -12.51 36.52
N ILE A 74 -13.81 -13.32 35.46
CA ILE A 74 -12.69 -13.60 34.56
C ILE A 74 -12.16 -12.32 33.89
N THR A 75 -13.05 -11.40 33.52
CA THR A 75 -12.70 -10.09 32.97
C THR A 75 -11.76 -9.31 33.91
N GLU A 76 -12.08 -9.30 35.20
CA GLU A 76 -11.30 -8.59 36.22
C GLU A 76 -9.95 -9.27 36.44
N LEU A 77 -9.91 -10.60 36.44
CA LEU A 77 -8.66 -11.37 36.48
C LEU A 77 -7.73 -11.00 35.32
N TRP A 78 -8.30 -10.79 34.13
CA TRP A 78 -7.55 -10.47 32.92
C TRP A 78 -7.01 -9.06 32.92
N ILE A 79 -7.86 -8.09 33.27
CA ILE A 79 -7.46 -6.69 33.40
C ILE A 79 -6.28 -6.58 34.37
N GLN A 80 -6.37 -7.19 35.55
CA GLN A 80 -5.32 -7.12 36.58
C GLN A 80 -3.98 -7.76 36.18
N ASN A 81 -3.99 -8.71 35.24
CA ASN A 81 -2.78 -9.46 34.86
C ASN A 81 -2.19 -9.03 33.51
N ILE A 82 -2.98 -8.39 32.64
CA ILE A 82 -2.56 -7.95 31.31
C ILE A 82 -2.36 -6.45 31.26
N ILE A 83 -3.29 -5.67 31.82
CA ILE A 83 -3.20 -4.22 31.77
C ILE A 83 -2.24 -3.74 32.89
N PRO A 84 -1.26 -2.88 32.59
CA PRO A 84 -0.38 -2.32 33.61
C PRO A 84 -1.18 -1.64 34.75
N GLU A 85 -0.79 -1.90 35.99
CA GLU A 85 -1.48 -1.37 37.19
C GLU A 85 -1.61 0.16 37.21
N SER A 86 -0.71 0.88 36.53
CA SER A 86 -0.73 2.33 36.41
C SER A 86 -1.84 2.87 35.48
N ILE A 87 -2.57 1.99 34.79
CA ILE A 87 -3.58 2.36 33.80
C ILE A 87 -4.97 2.03 34.39
N PRO A 88 -5.87 3.02 34.54
CA PRO A 88 -7.17 2.82 35.19
C PRO A 88 -8.21 2.16 34.28
N PHE A 89 -7.84 1.06 33.62
CA PHE A 89 -8.75 0.25 32.82
C PHE A 89 -9.51 -0.72 33.73
N THR A 90 -10.83 -0.70 33.67
CA THR A 90 -11.71 -1.44 34.59
C THR A 90 -12.79 -2.22 33.84
N LYS A 91 -13.48 -3.12 34.54
CA LYS A 91 -14.59 -3.92 34.00
C LYS A 91 -15.70 -3.07 33.38
N ASP A 92 -15.92 -1.85 33.85
CA ASP A 92 -16.95 -0.97 33.28
C ASP A 92 -16.68 -0.60 31.82
N HIS A 93 -15.40 -0.52 31.43
CA HIS A 93 -14.99 -0.22 30.06
C HIS A 93 -15.28 -1.37 29.08
N VAL A 94 -15.56 -2.59 29.57
CA VAL A 94 -15.86 -3.75 28.73
C VAL A 94 -17.33 -4.18 28.77
N ARG A 95 -18.21 -3.44 29.46
CA ARG A 95 -19.64 -3.78 29.59
C ARG A 95 -20.49 -3.45 28.35
N GLY A 96 -19.91 -2.81 27.34
CA GLY A 96 -20.63 -2.37 26.14
C GLY A 96 -20.30 -0.92 25.82
N PRO A 97 -20.45 -0.48 24.57
CA PRO A 97 -20.40 0.94 24.26
C PRO A 97 -21.48 1.65 25.08
N VAL A 98 -21.06 2.56 25.95
CA VAL A 98 -21.99 3.33 26.78
C VAL A 98 -22.93 4.13 25.87
N LYS A 99 -24.24 4.04 26.11
CA LYS A 99 -25.24 4.86 25.41
C LYS A 99 -24.96 6.33 25.71
N GLY A 100 -24.62 7.12 24.68
CA GLY A 100 -24.31 8.54 24.78
C GLY A 100 -23.11 8.95 23.94
N LYS A 101 -22.90 10.26 23.71
CA LYS A 101 -21.69 10.79 23.03
C LYS A 101 -20.52 10.78 24.01
N MET A 102 -19.60 9.82 23.86
CA MET A 102 -18.31 9.81 24.56
C MET A 102 -17.25 10.56 23.75
N SER A 103 -16.28 11.15 24.45
CA SER A 103 -15.15 11.83 23.83
C SER A 103 -14.33 10.85 22.98
N GLN A 104 -13.62 11.39 21.99
CA GLN A 104 -12.74 10.60 21.14
C GLN A 104 -11.62 9.94 21.95
N SER A 105 -11.00 10.68 22.87
CA SER A 105 -9.96 10.18 23.77
C SER A 105 -10.41 8.99 24.62
N HIS A 106 -11.63 9.05 25.16
CA HIS A 106 -12.22 7.91 25.88
C HIS A 106 -12.36 6.69 24.96
N ASN A 107 -12.89 6.86 23.75
CA ASN A 107 -13.06 5.75 22.81
C ASN A 107 -11.71 5.14 22.40
N GLU A 108 -10.67 5.95 22.21
CA GLU A 108 -9.30 5.49 21.91
C GLU A 108 -8.72 4.68 23.07
N PHE A 109 -8.86 5.18 24.30
CA PHE A 109 -8.44 4.48 25.51
C PHE A 109 -9.12 3.11 25.63
N VAL A 110 -10.45 3.08 25.47
CA VAL A 110 -11.22 1.82 25.56
C VAL A 110 -10.81 0.86 24.45
N TRP A 111 -10.67 1.35 23.22
CA TRP A 111 -10.24 0.56 22.08
C TRP A 111 -8.85 -0.06 22.27
N GLN A 112 -7.87 0.73 22.72
CA GLN A 112 -6.51 0.23 22.96
C GLN A 112 -6.48 -0.83 24.06
N GLY A 113 -7.27 -0.65 25.13
CA GLY A 113 -7.35 -1.63 26.20
C GLY A 113 -8.03 -2.93 25.75
N LEU A 114 -9.15 -2.84 25.04
CA LEU A 114 -9.82 -4.00 24.45
C LEU A 114 -8.93 -4.77 23.48
N ARG A 115 -8.17 -4.07 22.62
CA ARG A 115 -7.20 -4.68 21.72
C ARG A 115 -6.08 -5.39 22.49
N THR A 116 -5.60 -4.79 23.57
CA THR A 116 -4.57 -5.40 24.43
C THR A 116 -5.10 -6.65 25.13
N LEU A 117 -6.37 -6.66 25.54
CA LEU A 117 -7.01 -7.86 26.10
C LEU A 117 -7.30 -8.92 25.03
N ASP A 118 -7.73 -8.53 23.82
CA ASP A 118 -8.03 -9.45 22.71
C ASP A 118 -6.78 -10.25 22.27
N ASP A 119 -5.59 -9.65 22.34
CA ASP A 119 -4.30 -10.32 22.12
C ASP A 119 -4.12 -11.57 23.02
N PHE A 120 -4.81 -11.61 24.16
CA PHE A 120 -4.78 -12.73 25.09
C PHE A 120 -6.10 -13.49 25.20
N ALA A 121 -7.18 -13.08 24.49
CA ALA A 121 -8.54 -13.66 24.51
C ALA A 121 -8.56 -15.20 24.37
N HIS A 122 -7.47 -15.71 23.79
CA HIS A 122 -7.22 -17.10 23.47
C HIS A 122 -6.46 -17.90 24.56
N VAL A 123 -6.38 -17.44 25.81
CA VAL A 123 -5.78 -18.23 26.92
C VAL A 123 -6.73 -19.33 27.47
N PHE A 124 -6.19 -20.36 28.14
CA PHE A 124 -6.86 -21.58 28.65
C PHE A 124 -7.95 -21.32 29.71
N VAL A 125 -9.09 -20.80 29.31
CA VAL A 125 -10.32 -20.67 30.13
C VAL A 125 -11.36 -21.73 29.77
N GLY A 126 -12.21 -22.10 30.73
CA GLY A 126 -13.38 -22.95 30.49
C GLY A 126 -14.43 -22.28 29.59
N GLU A 127 -15.28 -23.09 28.94
CA GLU A 127 -16.26 -22.66 27.91
C GLU A 127 -17.16 -21.48 28.33
N VAL A 128 -17.58 -21.43 29.60
CA VAL A 128 -18.43 -20.35 30.13
C VAL A 128 -17.72 -18.99 30.04
N TYR A 129 -16.42 -18.96 30.29
CA TYR A 129 -15.62 -17.72 30.31
C TYR A 129 -15.03 -17.36 28.96
N LYS A 130 -14.83 -18.35 28.07
CA LYS A 130 -14.46 -18.09 26.66
C LYS A 130 -15.50 -17.19 25.98
N ARG A 131 -16.79 -17.40 26.25
CA ARG A 131 -17.88 -16.56 25.71
C ARG A 131 -17.78 -15.10 26.17
N GLU A 132 -17.45 -14.88 27.44
CA GLU A 132 -17.27 -13.54 27.99
C GLU A 132 -16.08 -12.84 27.32
N LEU A 133 -14.97 -13.55 27.12
CA LEU A 133 -13.75 -12.99 26.53
C LEU A 133 -13.85 -12.78 25.01
N ALA A 134 -14.55 -13.65 24.29
CA ALA A 134 -14.82 -13.48 22.85
C ALA A 134 -15.62 -12.20 22.54
N SER A 135 -16.39 -11.69 23.52
CA SER A 135 -17.11 -10.42 23.37
C SER A 135 -16.16 -9.22 23.22
N PHE A 136 -14.94 -9.28 23.75
CA PHE A 136 -13.98 -8.17 23.68
C PHE A 136 -13.62 -7.78 22.25
N ARG A 137 -13.53 -8.75 21.33
CA ARG A 137 -13.29 -8.50 19.91
C ARG A 137 -14.42 -7.74 19.24
N ALA A 138 -15.66 -8.14 19.51
CA ALA A 138 -16.84 -7.47 18.98
C ALA A 138 -16.94 -6.03 19.51
N LEU A 139 -16.67 -5.85 20.81
CA LEU A 139 -16.56 -4.54 21.46
C LEU A 139 -15.44 -3.69 20.83
N ALA A 140 -14.24 -4.25 20.64
CA ALA A 140 -13.12 -3.55 20.02
C ALA A 140 -13.50 -3.05 18.61
N THR A 141 -14.16 -3.90 17.83
CA THR A 141 -14.65 -3.56 16.48
C THR A 141 -15.67 -2.42 16.52
N ALA A 142 -16.60 -2.45 17.47
CA ALA A 142 -17.59 -1.38 17.65
C ALA A 142 -16.93 -0.04 18.00
N TYR A 143 -15.95 -0.03 18.92
CA TYR A 143 -15.19 1.17 19.26
C TYR A 143 -14.33 1.67 18.10
N GLU A 144 -13.72 0.77 17.32
CA GLU A 144 -12.97 1.12 16.11
C GLU A 144 -13.84 1.83 15.08
N ASN A 145 -15.03 1.28 14.79
CA ASN A 145 -15.96 1.88 13.84
C ASN A 145 -16.45 3.25 14.32
N ARG A 146 -16.68 3.38 15.63
CA ARG A 146 -17.03 4.67 16.24
C ARG A 146 -15.90 5.69 16.10
N LEU A 147 -14.64 5.28 16.32
CA LEU A 147 -13.47 6.13 16.16
C LEU A 147 -13.29 6.56 14.70
N LYS A 148 -13.41 5.62 13.74
CA LYS A 148 -13.36 5.94 12.31
C LYS A 148 -14.40 6.99 11.93
N ALA A 149 -15.64 6.83 12.40
CA ALA A 149 -16.71 7.79 12.14
C ALA A 149 -16.45 9.16 12.80
N GLN A 150 -15.90 9.18 14.03
CA GLN A 150 -15.54 10.43 14.71
C GLN A 150 -14.39 11.15 14.00
N ILE A 151 -13.34 10.43 13.60
CA ILE A 151 -12.21 10.99 12.86
C ILE A 151 -12.68 11.49 11.48
N HIS A 152 -13.45 10.69 10.74
CA HIS A 152 -14.00 11.09 9.44
C HIS A 152 -14.84 12.36 9.56
N SER A 153 -15.75 12.44 10.53
CA SER A 153 -16.58 13.62 10.78
C SER A 153 -15.80 14.83 11.29
N HIS A 154 -14.66 14.62 11.98
CA HIS A 154 -13.77 15.70 12.41
C HIS A 154 -13.02 16.34 11.23
N PHE A 155 -12.62 15.53 10.25
CA PHE A 155 -11.99 16.04 9.02
C PHE A 155 -13.01 16.54 7.99
N PHE A 156 -14.16 15.88 7.88
CA PHE A 156 -15.18 16.09 6.84
C PHE A 156 -16.59 16.20 7.47
N PRO A 157 -16.86 17.26 8.24
CA PRO A 157 -18.13 17.41 8.97
C PRO A 157 -19.37 17.53 8.08
N TYR A 158 -19.20 17.80 6.78
CA TYR A 158 -20.29 18.09 5.84
C TYR A 158 -20.35 17.13 4.65
N ALA A 159 -19.93 15.87 4.87
CA ALA A 159 -19.64 14.87 3.84
C ALA A 159 -20.79 14.38 2.94
N ASP A 160 -21.96 15.03 2.92
CA ASP A 160 -22.97 14.72 1.90
C ASP A 160 -22.50 15.23 0.54
N VAL A 161 -22.16 14.28 -0.33
CA VAL A 161 -21.72 14.49 -1.72
C VAL A 161 -22.63 13.77 -2.71
N SER A 162 -23.91 13.62 -2.35
CA SER A 162 -24.92 12.84 -3.09
C SER A 162 -25.20 13.35 -4.51
N ASN A 163 -24.98 14.64 -4.78
CA ASN A 163 -25.15 15.26 -6.09
C ASN A 163 -24.06 16.31 -6.38
N LEU A 164 -24.01 16.84 -7.61
CA LEU A 164 -22.97 17.78 -8.04
C LEU A 164 -22.94 19.09 -7.24
N LEU A 165 -24.10 19.58 -6.81
CA LEU A 165 -24.19 20.80 -5.99
C LEU A 165 -23.64 20.55 -4.59
N ALA A 166 -24.02 19.43 -3.96
CA ALA A 166 -23.51 19.02 -2.65
C ALA A 166 -21.98 18.79 -2.70
N LEU A 167 -21.49 18.10 -3.74
CA LEU A 167 -20.07 17.92 -4.02
C LEU A 167 -19.33 19.26 -4.11
N SER A 168 -19.90 20.24 -4.80
CA SER A 168 -19.25 21.55 -5.00
C SER A 168 -19.31 22.43 -3.75
N ALA A 169 -20.39 22.38 -2.98
CA ALA A 169 -20.47 23.04 -1.68
C ALA A 169 -19.43 22.47 -0.70
N GLU A 170 -19.22 21.15 -0.72
CA GLU A 170 -18.18 20.50 0.07
C GLU A 170 -16.77 20.95 -0.34
N VAL A 171 -16.52 21.29 -1.61
CA VAL A 171 -15.24 21.91 -2.03
C VAL A 171 -15.02 23.22 -1.27
N SER A 172 -16.01 24.12 -1.25
CA SER A 172 -15.89 25.39 -0.54
C SER A 172 -15.64 25.21 0.95
N ARG A 173 -16.39 24.31 1.59
CA ARG A 173 -16.26 24.04 3.03
C ARG A 173 -14.92 23.41 3.38
N THR A 174 -14.42 22.51 2.54
CA THR A 174 -13.08 21.92 2.68
C THR A 174 -11.99 23.00 2.59
N TYR A 175 -12.13 23.97 1.69
CA TYR A 175 -11.20 25.08 1.55
C TYR A 175 -11.24 26.01 2.78
N LEU A 176 -12.43 26.35 3.28
CA LEU A 176 -12.58 27.11 4.52
C LEU A 176 -12.00 26.36 5.73
N GLY A 177 -12.17 25.04 5.76
CA GLY A 177 -11.54 24.16 6.76
C GLY A 177 -10.02 24.25 6.79
N GLN A 178 -9.36 24.70 5.71
CA GLN A 178 -7.90 24.89 5.71
C GLN A 178 -7.46 26.12 6.53
N GLU A 179 -8.34 27.09 6.77
CA GLU A 179 -8.06 28.23 7.66
C GLU A 179 -8.02 27.80 9.14
N HIS A 180 -8.85 26.82 9.48
CA HIS A 180 -8.94 26.22 10.81
C HIS A 180 -8.80 24.70 10.71
N PRO A 181 -7.59 24.22 10.33
CA PRO A 181 -7.41 22.82 9.97
C PRO A 181 -7.65 21.92 11.18
N PRO A 182 -8.28 20.76 10.97
CA PRO A 182 -8.43 19.74 11.99
C PRO A 182 -7.05 19.32 12.51
N TRP A 183 -7.00 18.84 13.75
CA TRP A 183 -5.78 18.31 14.35
C TRP A 183 -5.85 16.79 14.51
N VAL A 184 -4.66 16.17 14.53
CA VAL A 184 -4.47 14.79 14.98
C VAL A 184 -3.84 14.85 16.36
N SER A 185 -4.36 14.08 17.32
CA SER A 185 -3.91 14.15 18.73
C SER A 185 -3.27 12.88 19.28
N SER A 186 -3.21 11.79 18.52
CA SER A 186 -2.62 10.51 18.98
C SER A 186 -2.07 9.66 17.85
N PHE A 187 -1.17 8.73 18.18
CA PHE A 187 -0.67 7.74 17.21
C PHE A 187 -1.77 6.76 16.76
N THR A 188 -2.78 6.51 17.62
CA THR A 188 -3.98 5.74 17.25
C THR A 188 -4.69 6.36 16.05
N GLN A 189 -4.88 7.68 16.05
CA GLN A 189 -5.50 8.39 14.93
C GLN A 189 -4.63 8.31 13.68
N VAL A 190 -3.30 8.44 13.81
CA VAL A 190 -2.38 8.27 12.68
C VAL A 190 -2.52 6.89 12.04
N GLU A 191 -2.61 5.82 12.85
CA GLU A 191 -2.82 4.45 12.37
C GLU A 191 -4.16 4.31 11.64
N LEU A 192 -5.25 4.86 12.19
CA LEU A 192 -6.57 4.81 11.54
C LEU A 192 -6.62 5.65 10.26
N ILE A 193 -6.02 6.84 10.25
CA ILE A 193 -5.90 7.69 9.04
C ILE A 193 -5.10 6.96 7.97
N LYS A 194 -3.95 6.38 8.32
CA LYS A 194 -3.11 5.60 7.40
C LYS A 194 -3.91 4.54 6.64
N MET A 195 -4.81 3.86 7.35
CA MET A 195 -5.61 2.76 6.79
C MET A 195 -6.80 3.22 5.95
N ASN A 196 -7.29 4.45 6.14
CA ASN A 196 -8.60 4.88 5.61
C ASN A 196 -8.57 6.14 4.73
N TRP A 197 -7.47 6.91 4.71
CA TRP A 197 -7.44 8.21 4.02
C TRP A 197 -7.81 8.12 2.54
N LEU A 198 -7.35 7.09 1.81
CA LEU A 198 -7.65 6.95 0.39
C LEU A 198 -9.15 6.71 0.16
N ASN A 199 -9.79 5.94 1.05
CA ASN A 199 -11.23 5.75 1.01
C ASN A 199 -11.97 7.07 1.28
N TRP A 200 -11.60 7.77 2.37
CA TRP A 200 -12.23 9.01 2.80
C TRP A 200 -12.05 10.17 1.81
N CYS A 201 -10.90 10.24 1.14
CA CYS A 201 -10.59 11.32 0.22
C CYS A 201 -11.02 11.02 -1.21
N VAL A 202 -11.06 9.76 -1.65
CA VAL A 202 -11.17 9.40 -3.08
C VAL A 202 -12.25 8.35 -3.37
N ASP A 203 -12.23 7.20 -2.69
CA ASP A 203 -13.12 6.09 -3.08
C ASP A 203 -14.59 6.39 -2.80
N GLU A 204 -14.89 7.06 -1.69
CA GLU A 204 -16.25 7.51 -1.34
C GLU A 204 -16.86 8.40 -2.43
N LEU A 205 -16.02 9.09 -3.21
CA LEU A 205 -16.42 9.97 -4.31
C LEU A 205 -16.62 9.22 -5.65
N LYS A 206 -16.39 7.90 -5.68
CA LYS A 206 -16.48 7.03 -6.87
C LYS A 206 -15.63 7.53 -8.04
N ILE A 207 -14.46 8.11 -7.75
CA ILE A 207 -13.63 8.77 -8.76
C ILE A 207 -13.08 7.80 -9.79
N GLY A 208 -12.80 6.55 -9.41
CA GLY A 208 -12.38 5.51 -10.36
C GLY A 208 -13.40 5.33 -11.50
N GLU A 209 -14.69 5.25 -11.17
CA GLU A 209 -15.78 5.13 -12.16
C GLU A 209 -15.95 6.40 -12.99
N LYS A 210 -15.76 7.58 -12.38
CA LYS A 210 -15.87 8.88 -13.08
C LYS A 210 -14.72 9.09 -14.06
N LEU A 211 -13.48 8.82 -13.65
CA LEU A 211 -12.29 8.92 -14.51
C LEU A 211 -12.32 7.89 -15.65
N ALA A 212 -12.79 6.67 -15.40
CA ALA A 212 -12.95 5.66 -16.45
C ALA A 212 -13.93 6.13 -17.52
N ARG A 213 -15.11 6.62 -17.11
CA ARG A 213 -16.09 7.22 -18.03
C ARG A 213 -15.48 8.39 -18.81
N PHE A 214 -14.73 9.26 -18.15
CA PHE A 214 -14.07 10.39 -18.79
C PHE A 214 -13.05 9.97 -19.85
N ALA A 215 -12.27 8.92 -19.58
CA ALA A 215 -11.26 8.40 -20.50
C ALA A 215 -11.87 7.74 -21.75
N GLU A 216 -13.10 7.26 -21.68
CA GLU A 216 -13.82 6.65 -22.79
C GLU A 216 -14.51 7.67 -23.71
N MET A 217 -14.62 8.94 -23.30
CA MET A 217 -15.25 9.99 -24.09
C MET A 217 -14.38 10.41 -25.29
N ASP A 218 -15.00 10.59 -26.45
CA ASP A 218 -14.36 11.25 -27.58
C ASP A 218 -14.35 12.78 -27.42
N LYS A 219 -13.53 13.46 -28.23
CA LYS A 219 -13.33 14.91 -28.16
C LYS A 219 -14.60 15.71 -28.42
N ASP A 220 -15.49 15.22 -29.27
CA ASP A 220 -16.71 15.93 -29.65
C ASP A 220 -17.82 15.76 -28.61
N THR A 221 -17.88 14.59 -27.96
CA THR A 221 -18.73 14.37 -26.78
C THR A 221 -18.25 15.25 -25.62
N LEU A 222 -16.95 15.26 -25.32
CA LEU A 222 -16.40 16.08 -24.23
C LEU A 222 -16.69 17.58 -24.40
N ARG A 223 -16.66 18.09 -25.64
CA ARG A 223 -17.00 19.49 -25.97
C ARG A 223 -18.48 19.85 -25.77
N LYS A 224 -19.37 18.87 -25.59
CA LYS A 224 -20.80 19.08 -25.32
C LYS A 224 -21.14 18.85 -23.85
N SER A 225 -20.30 18.11 -23.13
CA SER A 225 -20.48 17.66 -21.75
C SER A 225 -20.04 18.72 -20.72
N LYS A 226 -20.85 19.77 -20.56
CA LYS A 226 -20.60 20.84 -19.58
C LYS A 226 -20.66 20.34 -18.14
N GLU A 227 -21.64 19.50 -17.81
CA GLU A 227 -21.86 19.01 -16.44
C GLU A 227 -20.72 18.11 -15.98
N GLU A 228 -20.26 17.21 -16.84
CA GLU A 228 -19.16 16.30 -16.56
C GLU A 228 -17.83 17.05 -16.37
N LEU A 229 -17.60 18.15 -17.10
CA LEU A 229 -16.45 19.03 -16.89
C LEU A 229 -16.48 19.73 -15.52
N VAL A 230 -17.67 20.17 -15.08
CA VAL A 230 -17.83 20.75 -13.73
C VAL A 230 -17.64 19.68 -12.67
N GLU A 231 -18.21 18.49 -12.86
CA GLU A 231 -18.01 17.36 -11.95
C GLU A 231 -16.54 16.96 -11.83
N ALA A 232 -15.82 16.90 -12.96
CA ALA A 232 -14.39 16.60 -13.00
C ALA A 232 -13.55 17.60 -12.22
N LEU A 233 -13.86 18.89 -12.38
CA LEU A 233 -13.20 19.95 -11.64
C LEU A 233 -13.54 19.88 -10.15
N ALA A 234 -14.83 19.68 -9.81
CA ALA A 234 -15.32 19.63 -8.45
C ALA A 234 -14.69 18.48 -7.64
N PHE A 235 -14.72 17.25 -8.15
CA PHE A 235 -14.10 16.14 -7.42
C PHE A 235 -12.58 16.32 -7.32
N SER A 236 -11.93 16.88 -8.35
CA SER A 236 -10.47 17.08 -8.30
C SER A 236 -10.06 18.09 -7.25
N GLN A 237 -10.81 19.19 -7.11
CA GLN A 237 -10.61 20.17 -6.05
C GLN A 237 -10.96 19.60 -4.69
N LEU A 238 -12.04 18.81 -4.57
CA LEU A 238 -12.43 18.19 -3.31
C LEU A 238 -11.35 17.22 -2.81
N VAL A 239 -10.88 16.30 -3.66
CA VAL A 239 -9.80 15.36 -3.30
C VAL A 239 -8.56 16.11 -2.86
N THR A 240 -8.15 17.13 -3.63
CA THR A 240 -6.99 17.97 -3.30
C THR A 240 -7.16 18.60 -1.92
N GLY A 241 -8.34 19.17 -1.64
CA GLY A 241 -8.65 19.78 -0.36
C GLY A 241 -8.64 18.77 0.79
N ARG A 242 -9.30 17.62 0.63
CA ARG A 242 -9.39 16.57 1.66
C ARG A 242 -8.01 15.98 1.99
N ILE A 243 -7.21 15.68 0.96
CA ILE A 243 -5.83 15.23 1.14
C ILE A 243 -5.02 16.33 1.87
N GLY A 244 -5.14 17.58 1.45
CA GLY A 244 -4.45 18.71 2.07
C GLY A 244 -4.79 18.90 3.56
N LEU A 245 -6.05 18.71 3.96
CA LEU A 245 -6.47 18.77 5.37
C LEU A 245 -5.79 17.68 6.20
N ILE A 246 -5.82 16.43 5.73
CA ILE A 246 -5.17 15.31 6.43
C ILE A 246 -3.65 15.51 6.50
N GLN A 247 -3.02 15.87 5.37
CA GLN A 247 -1.58 16.10 5.33
C GLN A 247 -1.14 17.21 6.28
N SER A 248 -1.85 18.35 6.29
CA SER A 248 -1.57 19.47 7.20
C SER A 248 -1.68 19.05 8.66
N ALA A 249 -2.71 18.29 9.02
CA ALA A 249 -2.91 17.79 10.37
C ALA A 249 -1.80 16.81 10.80
N LEU A 250 -1.42 15.88 9.91
CA LEU A 250 -0.35 14.91 10.14
C LEU A 250 1.02 15.57 10.24
N GLN A 251 1.32 16.56 9.40
CA GLN A 251 2.56 17.33 9.46
C GLN A 251 2.69 18.08 10.79
N LYS A 252 1.61 18.73 11.25
CA LYS A 252 1.59 19.37 12.58
C LYS A 252 1.80 18.38 13.72
N PHE A 253 1.18 17.20 13.63
CA PHE A 253 1.40 16.13 14.60
C PHE A 253 2.86 15.66 14.59
N ASN A 254 3.47 15.48 13.41
CA ASN A 254 4.86 15.05 13.26
C ASN A 254 5.86 16.09 13.79
N LEU A 255 5.57 17.39 13.64
CA LEU A 255 6.38 18.47 14.23
C LEU A 255 6.41 18.37 15.76
N ALA A 256 5.31 17.96 16.38
CA ALA A 256 5.23 17.73 17.82
C ALA A 256 5.79 16.35 18.24
N HIS A 257 5.75 15.35 17.35
CA HIS A 257 6.16 13.97 17.61
C HIS A 257 6.90 13.38 16.40
N PRO A 258 8.22 13.66 16.25
CA PRO A 258 8.97 13.23 15.07
C PRO A 258 8.94 11.71 14.91
N SER A 259 8.30 11.22 13.85
CA SER A 259 8.15 9.78 13.58
C SER A 259 8.22 9.46 12.08
N ILE A 260 9.08 8.50 11.72
CA ILE A 260 9.25 8.01 10.34
C ILE A 260 7.92 7.53 9.70
N PRO A 261 7.00 6.85 10.42
CA PRO A 261 5.75 6.38 9.83
C PRO A 261 4.82 7.49 9.31
N VAL A 262 4.88 8.68 9.89
CA VAL A 262 4.05 9.82 9.44
C VAL A 262 4.62 10.41 8.15
N ASP A 263 5.93 10.53 8.01
CA ASP A 263 6.57 11.07 6.81
C ASP A 263 6.26 10.20 5.58
N GLN A 264 6.33 8.88 5.71
CA GLN A 264 5.97 7.97 4.63
C GLN A 264 4.50 8.13 4.22
N LEU A 265 3.59 8.23 5.20
CA LEU A 265 2.17 8.45 4.93
C LEU A 265 1.90 9.78 4.22
N VAL A 266 2.56 10.86 4.65
CA VAL A 266 2.46 12.18 4.01
C VAL A 266 2.99 12.13 2.57
N ASN A 267 4.08 11.39 2.33
CA ASN A 267 4.63 11.20 0.98
C ASN A 267 3.69 10.41 0.07
N ASP A 268 3.04 9.35 0.57
CA ASP A 268 2.06 8.57 -0.20
C ASP A 268 0.86 9.44 -0.62
N MET A 269 0.41 10.33 0.27
CA MET A 269 -0.64 11.31 -0.01
C MET A 269 -0.20 12.40 -1.00
N ASP A 270 1.07 12.81 -0.94
CA ASP A 270 1.60 13.96 -1.69
C ASP A 270 1.59 13.72 -3.20
N VAL A 271 1.96 12.52 -3.64
CA VAL A 271 1.97 12.15 -5.07
C VAL A 271 0.57 12.26 -5.66
N LEU A 272 -0.44 11.70 -4.97
CA LEU A 272 -1.82 11.72 -5.45
C LEU A 272 -2.43 13.12 -5.34
N GLY A 273 -2.22 13.80 -4.20
CA GLY A 273 -2.70 15.17 -3.97
C GLY A 273 -2.20 16.15 -5.03
N LYS A 274 -0.90 16.09 -5.37
CA LYS A 274 -0.31 16.91 -6.44
C LYS A 274 -0.89 16.62 -7.82
N ALA A 275 -1.20 15.36 -8.12
CA ALA A 275 -1.79 14.99 -9.40
C ALA A 275 -3.19 15.59 -9.57
N PHE A 276 -4.05 15.49 -8.55
CA PHE A 276 -5.36 16.14 -8.55
C PHE A 276 -5.27 17.66 -8.56
N ALA A 277 -4.34 18.24 -7.78
CA ALA A 277 -4.13 19.68 -7.74
C ALA A 277 -3.72 20.23 -9.11
N TYR A 278 -2.78 19.55 -9.78
CA TYR A 278 -2.33 19.90 -11.12
C TYR A 278 -3.47 19.82 -12.14
N TYR A 279 -4.25 18.73 -12.11
CA TYR A 279 -5.41 18.56 -12.99
C TYR A 279 -6.44 19.68 -12.78
N ALA A 280 -6.82 19.94 -11.53
CA ALA A 280 -7.76 21.01 -11.18
C ALA A 280 -7.25 22.37 -11.62
N GLN A 281 -6.00 22.73 -11.30
CA GLN A 281 -5.41 24.03 -11.65
C GLN A 281 -5.38 24.25 -13.16
N LYS A 282 -4.98 23.23 -13.93
CA LYS A 282 -4.82 23.33 -15.38
C LYS A 282 -6.15 23.54 -16.11
N TYR A 283 -7.22 22.91 -15.64
CA TYR A 283 -8.53 22.91 -16.32
C TYR A 283 -9.56 23.86 -15.72
N ARG A 284 -9.30 24.46 -14.55
CA ARG A 284 -10.23 25.40 -13.87
C ARG A 284 -10.74 26.52 -14.78
N SER A 285 -9.84 27.36 -15.29
CA SER A 285 -10.22 28.52 -16.11
C SER A 285 -10.87 28.12 -17.43
N LEU A 286 -10.47 26.98 -17.97
CA LEU A 286 -11.06 26.40 -19.19
C LEU A 286 -12.51 25.99 -18.95
N THR A 287 -12.78 25.23 -17.88
CA THR A 287 -14.14 24.80 -17.51
C THR A 287 -15.06 26.01 -17.39
N TRP A 288 -14.61 27.08 -16.73
CA TRP A 288 -15.39 28.32 -16.62
C TRP A 288 -15.69 28.97 -17.98
N LYS A 289 -14.68 29.12 -18.85
CA LYS A 289 -14.85 29.66 -20.21
C LYS A 289 -15.82 28.83 -21.05
N HIS A 290 -15.76 27.51 -20.94
CA HIS A 290 -16.59 26.61 -21.72
C HIS A 290 -18.04 26.54 -21.21
N VAL A 291 -18.22 26.51 -19.88
CA VAL A 291 -19.53 26.41 -19.23
C VAL A 291 -20.33 27.70 -19.40
N LEU A 292 -19.73 28.85 -19.06
CA LEU A 292 -20.41 30.15 -19.06
C LEU A 292 -20.43 30.79 -20.45
N GLY A 293 -19.27 30.91 -21.09
CA GLY A 293 -19.13 31.38 -22.47
C GLY A 293 -20.02 32.57 -22.82
N THR A 294 -20.78 32.45 -23.90
CA THR A 294 -21.72 33.46 -24.40
C THR A 294 -23.00 33.60 -23.57
N GLU A 295 -23.35 32.62 -22.74
CA GLU A 295 -24.57 32.62 -21.93
C GLU A 295 -24.45 33.47 -20.66
N THR A 296 -23.23 33.90 -20.29
CA THR A 296 -22.94 34.68 -19.08
C THR A 296 -23.89 35.86 -18.87
N ARG A 297 -24.15 36.66 -19.92
CA ARG A 297 -25.05 37.83 -19.83
C ARG A 297 -26.49 37.44 -19.53
N ARG A 298 -26.96 36.38 -20.18
CA ARG A 298 -28.30 35.83 -19.94
C ARG A 298 -28.43 35.32 -18.51
N TYR A 299 -27.43 34.60 -18.00
CA TYR A 299 -27.43 34.15 -16.60
C TYR A 299 -27.44 35.34 -15.63
N LEU A 300 -26.66 36.39 -15.91
CA LEU A 300 -26.63 37.59 -15.08
C LEU A 300 -28.01 38.26 -15.00
N GLU A 301 -28.69 38.40 -16.15
CA GLU A 301 -30.06 38.94 -16.20
C GLU A 301 -31.05 38.07 -15.40
N ILE A 302 -30.95 36.74 -15.52
CA ILE A 302 -31.80 35.80 -14.76
C ILE A 302 -31.58 35.99 -13.26
N ILE A 303 -30.33 36.01 -12.77
CA ILE A 303 -30.01 36.18 -11.35
C ILE A 303 -30.46 37.54 -10.84
N ALA A 304 -30.22 38.61 -11.60
CA ALA A 304 -30.61 39.97 -11.21
C ALA A 304 -32.13 40.15 -11.16
N SER A 305 -32.88 39.43 -12.01
CA SER A 305 -34.35 39.43 -12.02
C SER A 305 -34.98 38.51 -10.96
N ALA A 306 -34.18 37.68 -10.31
CA ALA A 306 -34.68 36.72 -9.34
C ALA A 306 -35.20 37.44 -8.08
N PRO A 307 -36.36 37.03 -7.53
CA PRO A 307 -36.95 37.71 -6.39
C PRO A 307 -36.04 37.61 -5.16
N LEU A 308 -35.90 38.73 -4.46
CA LEU A 308 -35.41 38.78 -3.08
C LEU A 308 -36.46 38.11 -2.17
N ALA A 309 -36.02 37.52 -1.06
CA ALA A 309 -36.97 37.04 -0.04
C ALA A 309 -37.85 38.23 0.38
N ALA A 310 -39.16 38.10 0.22
CA ALA A 310 -40.09 39.19 0.46
C ALA A 310 -40.15 39.49 1.97
N LEU A 311 -39.77 40.72 2.34
CA LEU A 311 -40.02 41.28 3.66
C LEU A 311 -41.54 41.37 3.89
N GLY A 312 -42.05 40.61 4.85
CA GLY A 312 -43.36 40.84 5.46
C GLY A 312 -44.57 40.40 4.65
N LEU A 313 -44.88 39.11 4.66
CA LEU A 313 -46.28 38.65 4.65
C LEU A 313 -46.57 38.08 6.04
N GLU A 314 -47.43 38.79 6.77
CA GLU A 314 -47.96 38.46 8.11
C GLU A 314 -48.81 37.19 8.17
N ASP A 315 -48.83 36.37 7.13
CA ASP A 315 -49.47 35.06 7.15
C ASP A 315 -48.44 34.02 6.75
N GLY A 316 -48.23 33.05 7.64
CA GLY A 316 -47.39 31.87 7.46
C GLY A 316 -47.87 31.00 6.30
N SER A 317 -47.70 31.48 5.07
CA SER A 317 -47.96 30.68 3.90
C SER A 317 -46.89 29.60 3.84
N GLU A 318 -47.33 28.35 3.83
CA GLU A 318 -46.57 27.12 3.56
C GLU A 318 -45.75 27.16 2.24
N ALA A 319 -45.72 28.30 1.53
CA ALA A 319 -45.02 28.48 0.26
C ALA A 319 -43.50 28.68 0.41
N PHE A 320 -43.00 29.16 1.55
CA PHE A 320 -41.55 29.37 1.77
C PHE A 320 -40.81 28.14 2.32
N SER A 321 -41.51 27.18 2.93
CA SER A 321 -40.91 25.94 3.47
C SER A 321 -40.49 24.93 2.39
N HIS A 322 -40.77 25.21 1.11
CA HIS A 322 -40.48 24.32 -0.03
C HIS A 322 -39.60 24.95 -1.12
N VAL A 323 -39.07 26.17 -0.92
CA VAL A 323 -38.19 26.82 -1.89
C VAL A 323 -36.74 26.44 -1.62
N ASP A 324 -36.12 25.70 -2.55
CA ASP A 324 -34.68 25.49 -2.54
C ASP A 324 -33.97 26.80 -2.90
N PHE A 325 -33.50 27.53 -1.88
CA PHE A 325 -32.82 28.81 -2.04
C PHE A 325 -31.52 28.72 -2.84
N ARG A 326 -30.96 27.52 -3.02
CA ARG A 326 -29.78 27.28 -3.86
C ARG A 326 -30.10 27.33 -5.34
N LYS A 327 -31.38 27.21 -5.72
CA LYS A 327 -31.79 27.18 -7.12
C LYS A 327 -32.27 28.55 -7.57
N VAL A 328 -31.83 28.92 -8.77
CA VAL A 328 -32.39 30.02 -9.53
C VAL A 328 -33.03 29.42 -10.77
N LYS A 329 -34.33 29.68 -10.95
CA LYS A 329 -35.09 29.16 -12.08
C LYS A 329 -34.36 29.49 -13.40
N ASP A 330 -34.33 28.53 -14.31
CA ASP A 330 -33.70 28.64 -15.64
C ASP A 330 -32.17 28.75 -15.65
N ILE A 331 -31.51 28.55 -14.49
CA ILE A 331 -30.06 28.35 -14.38
C ILE A 331 -29.77 26.85 -14.15
N PRO A 332 -28.94 26.21 -14.99
CA PRO A 332 -28.59 24.80 -14.80
C PRO A 332 -27.82 24.55 -13.50
N ASP A 333 -28.08 23.42 -12.85
CA ASP A 333 -27.43 23.05 -11.58
C ASP A 333 -25.89 23.03 -11.72
N TYR A 334 -25.33 22.58 -12.84
CA TYR A 334 -23.88 22.60 -13.06
C TYR A 334 -23.27 24.00 -13.12
N VAL A 335 -24.04 25.04 -13.51
CA VAL A 335 -23.58 26.44 -13.47
C VAL A 335 -23.54 26.91 -12.01
N ILE A 336 -24.54 26.56 -11.22
CA ILE A 336 -24.61 26.90 -9.80
C ILE A 336 -23.49 26.18 -9.03
N SER A 337 -23.25 24.91 -9.33
CA SER A 337 -22.15 24.11 -8.79
C SER A 337 -20.79 24.78 -9.05
N LEU A 338 -20.58 25.30 -10.26
CA LEU A 338 -19.36 26.02 -10.62
C LEU A 338 -19.07 27.20 -9.67
N PHE A 339 -20.10 27.91 -9.20
CA PHE A 339 -19.97 29.05 -8.28
C PHE A 339 -19.58 28.64 -6.85
N HIS A 340 -19.66 27.37 -6.48
CA HIS A 340 -19.23 26.88 -5.16
C HIS A 340 -17.77 26.40 -5.17
N LEU A 341 -17.14 26.32 -6.34
CA LEU A 341 -15.78 25.82 -6.47
C LEU A 341 -14.74 26.82 -5.98
N LEU A 342 -13.73 26.33 -5.26
CA LEU A 342 -12.59 27.11 -4.78
C LEU A 342 -11.26 26.41 -5.11
N PRO A 343 -10.16 27.17 -5.31
CA PRO A 343 -10.12 28.64 -5.36
C PRO A 343 -10.79 29.20 -6.65
N PRO A 344 -11.14 30.49 -6.72
CA PRO A 344 -11.73 31.10 -7.90
C PRO A 344 -10.81 30.94 -9.14
N PRO A 345 -11.37 30.89 -10.35
CA PRO A 345 -10.57 30.78 -11.57
C PRO A 345 -9.69 32.01 -11.81
N GLU A 346 -8.45 31.77 -12.20
CA GLU A 346 -7.53 32.81 -12.67
C GLU A 346 -7.73 33.03 -14.18
N ASN A 347 -7.35 34.20 -14.72
CA ASN A 347 -7.31 34.45 -16.17
C ASN A 347 -8.65 34.22 -16.91
N VAL A 348 -9.78 34.48 -16.24
CA VAL A 348 -11.12 34.46 -16.83
C VAL A 348 -11.66 35.89 -16.99
N PRO A 349 -12.61 36.12 -17.93
CA PRO A 349 -13.36 37.37 -18.00
C PRO A 349 -13.94 37.78 -16.65
N LEU A 350 -13.86 39.08 -16.34
CA LEU A 350 -14.42 39.68 -15.13
C LEU A 350 -15.90 39.32 -14.93
N GLU A 351 -16.65 39.32 -16.02
CA GLU A 351 -18.10 39.06 -16.05
C GLU A 351 -18.45 37.69 -15.44
N TYR A 352 -17.52 36.72 -15.47
CA TYR A 352 -17.73 35.40 -14.90
C TYR A 352 -17.65 35.44 -13.37
N LEU A 353 -16.67 36.17 -12.84
CA LEU A 353 -16.48 36.35 -11.40
C LEU A 353 -17.59 37.23 -10.82
N ASP A 354 -17.98 38.31 -11.52
CA ASP A 354 -19.11 39.17 -11.15
C ASP A 354 -20.43 38.36 -11.12
N LEU A 355 -20.64 37.43 -12.06
CA LEU A 355 -21.82 36.56 -12.07
C LEU A 355 -21.88 35.68 -10.82
N ALA A 356 -20.78 35.03 -10.44
CA ALA A 356 -20.71 34.20 -9.24
C ALA A 356 -20.86 35.03 -7.95
N ALA A 357 -20.26 36.22 -7.89
CA ALA A 357 -20.44 37.15 -6.77
C ALA A 357 -21.92 37.58 -6.64
N THR A 358 -22.57 37.91 -7.76
CA THR A 358 -23.99 38.31 -7.79
C THR A 358 -24.90 37.17 -7.32
N TYR A 359 -24.61 35.93 -7.72
CA TYR A 359 -25.31 34.74 -7.23
C TYR A 359 -25.24 34.61 -5.70
N HIS A 360 -24.04 34.68 -5.12
CA HIS A 360 -23.85 34.55 -3.68
C HIS A 360 -24.42 35.75 -2.91
N TYR A 361 -24.37 36.95 -3.49
CA TYR A 361 -25.02 38.14 -2.93
C TYR A 361 -26.55 37.98 -2.85
N LEU A 362 -27.18 37.49 -3.92
CA LEU A 362 -28.61 37.19 -3.94
C LEU A 362 -28.97 36.20 -2.84
N ASN A 363 -28.23 35.09 -2.73
CA ASN A 363 -28.51 34.04 -1.77
C ASN A 363 -28.28 34.47 -0.32
N ARG A 364 -27.24 35.24 -0.07
CA ARG A 364 -27.01 35.88 1.23
C ARG A 364 -28.19 36.77 1.63
N ASN A 365 -28.69 37.59 0.71
CA ASN A 365 -29.84 38.44 0.98
C ASN A 365 -31.14 37.63 1.15
N ARG A 366 -31.32 36.54 0.39
CA ARG A 366 -32.48 35.66 0.55
C ARG A 366 -32.51 35.00 1.92
N GLY A 367 -31.37 34.54 2.43
CA GLY A 367 -31.29 33.86 3.72
C GLY A 367 -31.28 34.81 4.93
N GLN A 368 -30.70 36.01 4.82
CA GLN A 368 -30.55 36.94 5.95
C GLN A 368 -31.89 37.49 6.50
N PHE A 369 -32.97 37.43 5.73
CA PHE A 369 -34.30 37.96 6.11
C PHE A 369 -35.35 36.86 6.35
N VAL A 370 -34.96 35.59 6.44
CA VAL A 370 -35.88 34.50 6.80
C VAL A 370 -35.99 34.44 8.34
N GLU A 371 -37.20 34.55 8.88
CA GLU A 371 -37.48 34.41 10.31
C GLU A 371 -37.95 32.98 10.63
N GLY A 372 -37.52 32.40 11.76
CA GLY A 372 -37.99 31.11 12.27
C GLY A 372 -36.86 30.16 12.73
N ASP A 373 -37.23 28.97 13.20
CA ASP A 373 -36.26 27.89 13.43
C ASP A 373 -35.77 27.36 12.07
N HIS A 374 -34.46 27.41 11.85
CA HIS A 374 -33.82 26.92 10.64
C HIS A 374 -33.22 25.52 10.87
N ASP A 375 -33.31 24.68 9.84
CA ASP A 375 -32.58 23.42 9.86
C ASP A 375 -31.09 23.65 9.59
N GLN A 376 -30.29 22.61 9.85
CA GLN A 376 -28.85 22.66 9.63
C GLN A 376 -28.48 22.88 8.15
N GLU A 377 -29.35 22.48 7.22
CA GLU A 377 -29.12 22.63 5.78
C GLU A 377 -29.21 24.09 5.32
N PHE A 378 -30.14 24.85 5.91
CA PHE A 378 -30.32 26.28 5.69
C PHE A 378 -29.14 27.08 6.26
N GLU A 379 -28.70 26.77 7.49
CA GLU A 379 -27.56 27.42 8.12
C GLU A 379 -26.27 27.23 7.31
N LEU A 380 -26.05 26.01 6.80
CA LEU A 380 -24.89 25.72 5.93
C LEU A 380 -24.96 26.50 4.63
N PHE A 381 -26.12 26.55 4.00
CA PHE A 381 -26.34 27.33 2.78
C PHE A 381 -26.03 28.82 3.00
N LEU A 382 -26.54 29.41 4.08
CA LEU A 382 -26.32 30.83 4.39
C LEU A 382 -24.83 31.09 4.70
N GLY A 383 -24.19 30.17 5.43
CA GLY A 383 -22.76 30.18 5.70
C GLY A 383 -21.94 30.19 4.40
N ASP A 384 -22.21 29.25 3.49
CA ASP A 384 -21.54 29.16 2.19
C ASP A 384 -21.66 30.49 1.41
N ALA A 385 -22.87 31.05 1.31
CA ALA A 385 -23.10 32.32 0.61
C ALA A 385 -22.36 33.51 1.26
N CYS A 386 -22.31 33.56 2.60
CA CYS A 386 -21.60 34.60 3.35
C CYS A 386 -20.08 34.56 3.14
N HIS A 387 -19.50 33.37 2.93
CA HIS A 387 -18.08 33.19 2.66
C HIS A 387 -17.73 33.35 1.18
N LEU A 388 -18.57 32.83 0.28
CA LEU A 388 -18.29 32.82 -1.15
C LEU A 388 -18.52 34.19 -1.79
N TYR A 389 -19.50 34.98 -1.33
CA TYR A 389 -19.70 36.35 -1.81
C TYR A 389 -18.42 37.22 -1.74
N PRO A 390 -17.82 37.46 -0.56
CA PRO A 390 -16.62 38.31 -0.47
C PRO A 390 -15.42 37.70 -1.20
N THR A 391 -15.34 36.37 -1.30
CA THR A 391 -14.28 35.68 -2.03
C THR A 391 -14.35 35.97 -3.54
N TYR A 392 -15.53 35.83 -4.14
CA TYR A 392 -15.73 36.11 -5.56
C TYR A 392 -15.73 37.61 -5.88
N ASP A 393 -16.28 38.46 -5.01
CA ASP A 393 -16.22 39.92 -5.15
C ASP A 393 -14.77 40.44 -5.07
N GLY A 394 -13.97 39.87 -4.16
CA GLY A 394 -12.53 40.13 -4.07
C GLY A 394 -11.78 39.69 -5.32
N ALA A 395 -12.07 38.48 -5.84
CA ALA A 395 -11.46 37.97 -7.08
C ALA A 395 -11.83 38.83 -8.30
N ALA A 396 -13.10 39.25 -8.40
CA ALA A 396 -13.56 40.15 -9.45
C ALA A 396 -12.85 41.51 -9.37
N SER A 397 -12.75 42.08 -8.18
CA SER A 397 -12.01 43.32 -7.93
C SER A 397 -10.54 43.22 -8.33
N ALA A 398 -9.88 42.10 -8.02
CA ALA A 398 -8.51 41.84 -8.44
C ALA A 398 -8.39 41.74 -9.97
N ALA A 399 -9.34 41.08 -10.64
CA ALA A 399 -9.38 40.97 -12.10
C ALA A 399 -9.56 42.34 -12.79
N ARG A 400 -10.33 43.28 -12.21
CA ARG A 400 -10.45 44.66 -12.72
C ARG A 400 -9.12 45.40 -12.78
N SER A 401 -8.17 45.02 -11.92
CA SER A 401 -6.83 45.62 -11.85
C SER A 401 -5.80 44.98 -12.78
N SER A 402 -6.08 43.80 -13.35
CA SER A 402 -5.16 43.09 -14.24
C SER A 402 -5.63 43.14 -15.70
N GLN A 403 -4.83 43.73 -16.60
CA GLN A 403 -5.18 43.90 -18.02
C GLN A 403 -5.01 42.62 -18.89
N SER A 404 -4.99 41.43 -18.29
CA SER A 404 -4.64 40.20 -19.00
C SER A 404 -5.80 39.19 -19.02
N ALA A 405 -6.66 39.29 -20.04
CA ALA A 405 -7.50 38.18 -20.44
C ALA A 405 -6.63 37.17 -21.21
N GLY A 406 -6.30 36.04 -20.57
CA GLY A 406 -5.50 34.99 -21.21
C GLY A 406 -6.19 34.39 -22.44
N SER A 407 -5.37 34.20 -23.49
CA SER A 407 -5.55 33.57 -24.80
C SER A 407 -6.87 32.86 -25.12
N THR A 408 -7.28 33.03 -26.38
CA THR A 408 -8.28 32.26 -27.12
C THR A 408 -8.06 30.75 -27.03
N ASP A 409 -9.18 30.02 -27.01
CA ASP A 409 -9.28 28.56 -27.08
C ASP A 409 -8.49 28.04 -28.30
N ASP A 410 -7.44 27.26 -28.06
CA ASP A 410 -6.60 26.67 -29.11
C ASP A 410 -7.27 25.44 -29.76
N GLY A 411 -8.46 25.04 -29.30
CA GLY A 411 -9.23 23.91 -29.81
C GLY A 411 -8.64 22.54 -29.47
N ILE A 412 -7.46 22.49 -28.84
CA ILE A 412 -6.67 21.28 -28.56
C ILE A 412 -6.90 20.78 -27.12
N TRP A 413 -7.49 21.61 -26.25
CA TRP A 413 -7.70 21.30 -24.83
C TRP A 413 -8.39 19.95 -24.58
N ALA A 414 -9.41 19.59 -25.37
CA ALA A 414 -10.16 18.35 -25.16
C ALA A 414 -9.25 17.11 -25.29
N ALA A 415 -8.34 17.12 -26.27
CA ALA A 415 -7.37 16.04 -26.44
C ALA A 415 -6.36 15.98 -25.28
N ARG A 416 -5.88 17.14 -24.82
CA ARG A 416 -4.92 17.22 -23.71
C ARG A 416 -5.55 16.81 -22.38
N LEU A 417 -6.82 17.16 -22.17
CA LEU A 417 -7.58 16.83 -20.98
C LEU A 417 -7.74 15.32 -20.85
N LEU A 418 -8.14 14.61 -21.92
CA LEU A 418 -8.24 13.16 -21.91
C LEU A 418 -6.89 12.49 -21.56
N VAL A 419 -5.79 12.97 -22.12
CA VAL A 419 -4.44 12.46 -21.80
C VAL A 419 -4.08 12.69 -20.34
N ASP A 420 -4.40 13.86 -19.78
CA ASP A 420 -4.10 14.15 -18.38
C ASP A 420 -5.06 13.45 -17.41
N ALA A 421 -6.31 13.21 -17.79
CA ALA A 421 -7.26 12.40 -17.04
C ALA A 421 -6.77 10.93 -16.96
N GLU A 422 -6.24 10.40 -18.06
CA GLU A 422 -5.67 9.06 -18.06
C GLU A 422 -4.40 8.98 -17.19
N LYS A 423 -3.54 10.00 -17.21
CA LYS A 423 -2.41 10.08 -16.26
C LYS A 423 -2.88 10.12 -14.81
N LEU A 424 -3.90 10.92 -14.50
CA LEU A 424 -4.48 11.01 -13.16
C LEU A 424 -5.04 9.65 -12.71
N ARG A 425 -5.71 8.94 -13.62
CA ARG A 425 -6.21 7.58 -13.39
C ARG A 425 -5.08 6.60 -13.07
N HIS A 426 -3.95 6.65 -13.79
CA HIS A 426 -2.77 5.83 -13.50
C HIS A 426 -2.15 6.14 -12.13
N THR A 427 -2.06 7.43 -11.76
CA THR A 427 -1.57 7.83 -10.42
C THR A 427 -2.49 7.32 -9.32
N TYR A 428 -3.81 7.43 -9.51
CA TYR A 428 -4.79 6.86 -8.59
C TYR A 428 -4.66 5.34 -8.47
N ALA A 429 -4.56 4.62 -9.59
CA ALA A 429 -4.35 3.16 -9.58
C ALA A 429 -3.08 2.76 -8.81
N THR A 430 -2.01 3.54 -8.94
CA THR A 430 -0.75 3.31 -8.18
C THR A 430 -0.96 3.46 -6.66
N ALA A 431 -1.74 4.47 -6.24
CA ALA A 431 -2.07 4.65 -4.82
C ALA A 431 -2.96 3.51 -4.29
N VAL A 432 -3.91 3.04 -5.11
CA VAL A 432 -4.75 1.88 -4.79
C VAL A 432 -3.89 0.61 -4.64
N ASP A 433 -2.91 0.39 -5.52
CA ASP A 433 -1.98 -0.73 -5.43
C ASP A 433 -1.08 -0.68 -4.19
N ALA A 434 -0.62 0.52 -3.81
CA ALA A 434 0.13 0.71 -2.57
C ALA A 434 -0.70 0.31 -1.34
N ARG A 435 -1.98 0.68 -1.33
CA ARG A 435 -2.92 0.28 -0.27
C ARG A 435 -3.16 -1.24 -0.24
N TYR A 436 -3.34 -1.88 -1.39
CA TYR A 436 -3.49 -3.34 -1.42
C TYR A 436 -2.24 -4.07 -0.89
N ARG A 437 -1.04 -3.60 -1.26
CA ARG A 437 0.22 -4.12 -0.68
C ARG A 437 0.26 -3.95 0.84
N PHE A 438 -0.18 -2.81 1.35
CA PHE A 438 -0.28 -2.58 2.80
C PHE A 438 -1.26 -3.57 3.47
N TYR A 439 -2.44 -3.82 2.88
CA TYR A 439 -3.39 -4.79 3.43
C TYR A 439 -2.85 -6.23 3.39
N ALA A 440 -2.20 -6.61 2.29
CA ALA A 440 -1.52 -7.89 2.15
C ALA A 440 -0.46 -8.10 3.25
N GLU A 441 0.43 -7.12 3.47
CA GLU A 441 1.44 -7.17 4.54
C GLU A 441 0.80 -7.20 5.94
N SER A 442 -0.24 -6.40 6.18
CA SER A 442 -0.95 -6.38 7.46
C SER A 442 -1.60 -7.73 7.79
N LEU A 443 -2.14 -8.42 6.78
CA LEU A 443 -2.67 -9.78 6.94
C LEU A 443 -1.58 -10.79 7.29
N ARG A 444 -0.41 -10.69 6.65
CA ARG A 444 0.73 -11.57 6.97
C ARG A 444 1.19 -11.38 8.42
N GLU A 445 1.34 -10.14 8.85
CA GLU A 445 1.69 -9.83 10.25
C GLU A 445 0.64 -10.38 11.22
N TYR A 446 -0.64 -10.20 10.88
CA TYR A 446 -1.74 -10.74 11.66
C TYR A 446 -1.71 -12.27 11.75
N ARG A 447 -1.49 -12.97 10.63
CA ARG A 447 -1.34 -14.44 10.59
C ARG A 447 -0.15 -14.91 11.42
N TYR A 448 0.98 -14.22 11.36
CA TYR A 448 2.14 -14.54 12.18
C TYR A 448 1.78 -14.54 13.67
N GLY A 449 1.02 -13.52 14.12
CA GLY A 449 0.51 -13.45 15.49
C GLY A 449 -0.48 -14.55 15.87
N MET A 450 -1.17 -15.16 14.90
CA MET A 450 -2.14 -16.24 15.13
C MET A 450 -1.53 -17.63 15.23
N THR A 451 -0.30 -17.84 14.76
CA THR A 451 0.29 -19.18 14.50
C THR A 451 0.16 -20.17 15.67
N ASP A 452 0.35 -19.70 16.91
CA ASP A 452 0.26 -20.54 18.12
C ASP A 452 -1.19 -20.90 18.51
N ASP A 453 -2.19 -20.18 18.00
CA ASP A 453 -3.60 -20.24 18.41
C ASP A 453 -4.55 -20.73 17.28
N ILE A 454 -4.05 -21.07 16.07
CA ILE A 454 -4.88 -21.46 14.90
C ILE A 454 -5.86 -22.59 15.23
N THR A 455 -5.39 -23.69 15.82
CA THR A 455 -6.23 -24.84 16.18
C THR A 455 -7.33 -24.46 17.17
N LYS A 456 -7.03 -23.53 18.08
CA LYS A 456 -8.00 -23.05 19.07
C LYS A 456 -9.06 -22.16 18.42
N LEU A 457 -8.63 -21.20 17.59
CA LEU A 457 -9.53 -20.33 16.82
C LEU A 457 -10.47 -21.14 15.92
N ARG A 458 -9.97 -22.25 15.34
CA ARG A 458 -10.78 -23.17 14.53
C ARG A 458 -11.90 -23.84 15.35
N TYR A 459 -11.59 -24.28 16.57
CA TYR A 459 -12.61 -24.82 17.48
C TYR A 459 -13.66 -23.77 17.88
N GLU A 460 -13.23 -22.55 18.18
CA GLU A 460 -14.13 -21.43 18.53
C GLU A 460 -15.07 -21.07 17.39
N LEU A 461 -14.55 -21.08 16.16
CA LEU A 461 -15.35 -20.89 14.96
C LEU A 461 -16.44 -21.96 14.82
N GLY A 462 -16.17 -23.21 15.20
CA GLY A 462 -17.20 -24.25 15.27
C GLY A 462 -18.33 -23.93 16.25
N ILE A 463 -18.00 -23.38 17.41
CA ILE A 463 -19.01 -22.92 18.40
C ILE A 463 -19.80 -21.72 17.85
N LEU A 464 -19.10 -20.75 17.25
CA LEU A 464 -19.72 -19.58 16.65
C LEU A 464 -20.68 -19.95 15.53
N TYR A 465 -20.30 -20.91 14.68
CA TYR A 465 -21.16 -21.45 13.63
C TYR A 465 -22.47 -22.03 14.19
N LEU A 466 -22.41 -22.82 15.27
CA LEU A 466 -23.61 -23.38 15.90
C LEU A 466 -24.55 -22.28 16.44
N ARG A 467 -23.98 -21.19 16.98
CA ARG A 467 -24.74 -20.02 17.46
C ARG A 467 -25.37 -19.23 16.31
N TRP A 468 -24.58 -18.92 15.29
CA TRP A 468 -25.04 -18.24 14.08
C TRP A 468 -26.16 -19.00 13.42
N LYS A 469 -26.04 -20.32 13.30
CA LYS A 469 -27.11 -21.18 12.78
C LYS A 469 -28.43 -21.06 13.56
N ALA A 470 -28.36 -20.91 14.88
CA ALA A 470 -29.54 -20.87 15.74
C ALA A 470 -30.28 -19.51 15.70
N SER A 471 -29.56 -18.39 15.54
CA SER A 471 -30.10 -17.04 15.67
C SER A 471 -30.07 -16.23 14.37
N LYS A 472 -29.11 -16.50 13.48
CA LYS A 472 -28.67 -15.70 12.31
C LYS A 472 -28.33 -14.23 12.58
N VAL A 473 -28.63 -13.73 13.78
CA VAL A 473 -28.37 -12.39 14.27
C VAL A 473 -27.42 -12.49 15.47
N PHE A 474 -26.34 -11.73 15.43
CA PHE A 474 -25.43 -11.54 16.56
C PHE A 474 -25.86 -10.32 17.40
N ASP A 475 -25.32 -10.20 18.62
CA ASP A 475 -25.68 -9.12 19.56
C ASP A 475 -25.34 -7.70 19.05
N ASP A 476 -24.61 -7.60 17.93
CA ASP A 476 -24.24 -6.36 17.23
C ASP A 476 -25.28 -5.87 16.20
N GLY A 477 -26.35 -6.62 15.97
CA GLY A 477 -27.45 -6.24 15.07
C GLY A 477 -27.17 -6.47 13.58
N ASN A 478 -26.02 -7.04 13.20
CA ASN A 478 -25.71 -7.36 11.81
C ASN A 478 -26.21 -8.76 11.43
N GLU A 479 -27.03 -8.84 10.38
CA GLU A 479 -27.46 -10.13 9.81
C GLU A 479 -26.35 -10.69 8.93
N ILE A 480 -25.61 -11.68 9.44
CA ILE A 480 -24.67 -12.45 8.62
C ILE A 480 -25.48 -13.47 7.82
N THR A 481 -25.42 -13.39 6.49
CA THR A 481 -26.25 -14.19 5.60
C THR A 481 -25.58 -15.47 5.10
N SER A 482 -24.26 -15.60 5.24
CA SER A 482 -23.47 -16.74 4.74
C SER A 482 -22.38 -17.19 5.72
N ILE A 483 -21.87 -18.41 5.55
CA ILE A 483 -20.73 -18.91 6.33
C ILE A 483 -19.42 -18.18 5.95
N THR A 484 -19.29 -17.72 4.70
CA THR A 484 -18.15 -16.90 4.28
C THR A 484 -18.15 -15.54 4.97
N GLY A 485 -19.32 -14.91 5.11
CA GLY A 485 -19.49 -13.67 5.88
C GLY A 485 -19.13 -13.86 7.35
N LEU A 486 -19.49 -15.02 7.93
CA LEU A 486 -19.09 -15.38 9.29
C LEU A 486 -17.56 -15.45 9.45
N LEU A 487 -16.88 -16.10 8.50
CA LEU A 487 -15.41 -16.19 8.46
C LEU A 487 -14.76 -14.81 8.34
N ILE A 488 -15.22 -13.99 7.39
CA ILE A 488 -14.69 -12.64 7.19
C ILE A 488 -14.80 -11.83 8.48
N GLN A 489 -15.98 -11.78 9.10
CA GLN A 489 -16.21 -10.97 10.29
C GLN A 489 -15.38 -11.42 11.51
N HIS A 490 -15.10 -12.72 11.66
CA HIS A 490 -14.46 -13.24 12.88
C HIS A 490 -12.95 -13.48 12.74
N ILE A 491 -12.46 -13.65 11.51
CA ILE A 491 -11.05 -13.94 11.22
C ILE A 491 -10.35 -12.73 10.62
N ILE A 492 -10.96 -12.01 9.68
CA ILE A 492 -10.29 -10.89 9.01
C ILE A 492 -10.40 -9.63 9.88
N PRO A 493 -9.29 -8.91 10.12
CA PRO A 493 -9.34 -7.65 10.85
C PRO A 493 -10.32 -6.66 10.21
N SER A 494 -11.14 -6.00 11.03
CA SER A 494 -12.19 -5.04 10.65
C SER A 494 -11.72 -3.85 9.80
N TYR A 495 -10.44 -3.49 9.86
CA TYR A 495 -9.88 -2.41 9.03
C TYR A 495 -9.56 -2.84 7.60
N ILE A 496 -9.64 -4.14 7.28
CA ILE A 496 -9.34 -4.66 5.95
C ILE A 496 -10.67 -4.80 5.18
N PRO A 497 -10.88 -4.01 4.11
CA PRO A 497 -12.17 -3.97 3.42
C PRO A 497 -12.33 -5.18 2.49
N VAL A 498 -12.79 -6.29 3.06
CA VAL A 498 -13.10 -7.53 2.33
C VAL A 498 -14.59 -7.77 2.32
N THR A 499 -15.11 -8.15 1.16
CA THR A 499 -16.48 -8.64 1.01
C THR A 499 -16.47 -10.03 0.39
N GLU A 500 -17.56 -10.77 0.54
CA GLU A 500 -17.70 -12.07 -0.15
C GLU A 500 -17.51 -11.95 -1.65
N LYS A 501 -17.99 -10.85 -2.26
CA LYS A 501 -17.84 -10.59 -3.71
C LYS A 501 -16.37 -10.50 -4.11
N THR A 502 -15.53 -9.92 -3.26
CA THR A 502 -14.09 -9.77 -3.48
C THR A 502 -13.37 -11.12 -3.55
N LEU A 503 -13.91 -12.17 -2.92
CA LEU A 503 -13.28 -13.50 -2.80
C LEU A 503 -13.72 -14.50 -3.88
N ARG A 504 -14.63 -14.12 -4.78
CA ARG A 504 -15.16 -14.99 -5.83
C ARG A 504 -14.19 -15.13 -7.00
N GLU A 505 -14.70 -15.54 -8.15
CA GLU A 505 -13.91 -15.83 -9.34
C GLU A 505 -12.87 -14.74 -9.66
N PRO A 506 -11.60 -15.15 -9.89
CA PRO A 506 -10.58 -14.21 -10.33
C PRO A 506 -11.02 -13.44 -11.59
N VAL A 507 -10.88 -12.12 -11.54
CA VAL A 507 -11.27 -11.22 -12.64
C VAL A 507 -10.03 -10.86 -13.45
N GLU A 508 -10.10 -11.06 -14.76
CA GLU A 508 -9.06 -10.60 -15.68
C GLU A 508 -8.98 -9.06 -15.70
N GLY A 509 -7.76 -8.52 -15.73
CA GLY A 509 -7.52 -7.07 -15.73
C GLY A 509 -7.30 -6.43 -14.36
N ASN A 510 -7.48 -7.17 -13.26
CA ASN A 510 -7.09 -6.68 -11.93
C ASN A 510 -5.57 -6.53 -11.82
N SER A 511 -5.14 -5.50 -11.06
CA SER A 511 -3.72 -5.29 -10.78
C SER A 511 -3.13 -6.44 -9.98
N GLN A 512 -1.82 -6.64 -10.11
CA GLN A 512 -1.12 -7.69 -9.37
C GLN A 512 -1.22 -7.46 -7.85
N SER A 513 -1.11 -6.22 -7.38
CA SER A 513 -1.25 -5.90 -5.95
C SER A 513 -2.65 -6.23 -5.41
N HIS A 514 -3.70 -6.02 -6.21
CA HIS A 514 -5.05 -6.45 -5.85
C HIS A 514 -5.13 -7.97 -5.72
N ASN A 515 -4.61 -8.72 -6.70
CA ASN A 515 -4.66 -10.19 -6.68
C ASN A 515 -3.80 -10.77 -5.55
N GLU A 516 -2.64 -10.18 -5.25
CA GLU A 516 -1.84 -10.51 -4.06
C GLU A 516 -2.67 -10.31 -2.79
N PHE A 517 -3.33 -9.15 -2.63
CA PHE A 517 -4.21 -8.89 -1.50
C PHE A 517 -5.34 -9.92 -1.37
N VAL A 518 -6.07 -10.22 -2.44
CA VAL A 518 -7.17 -11.20 -2.42
C VAL A 518 -6.65 -12.59 -2.05
N TRP A 519 -5.50 -12.99 -2.60
CA TRP A 519 -4.87 -14.25 -2.26
C TRP A 519 -4.47 -14.31 -0.78
N GLU A 520 -3.89 -13.24 -0.21
CA GLU A 520 -3.55 -13.16 1.21
C GLU A 520 -4.77 -13.31 2.12
N VAL A 521 -5.91 -12.75 1.74
CA VAL A 521 -7.17 -12.94 2.46
C VAL A 521 -7.61 -14.40 2.37
N LEU A 522 -7.61 -14.98 1.17
CA LEU A 522 -8.02 -16.37 0.96
C LEU A 522 -7.10 -17.36 1.68
N ASP A 523 -5.79 -17.13 1.69
CA ASP A 523 -4.80 -17.93 2.43
C ASP A 523 -5.06 -17.84 3.94
N THR A 524 -5.37 -16.64 4.45
CA THR A 524 -5.78 -16.44 5.85
C THR A 524 -7.02 -17.23 6.21
N LEU A 525 -8.04 -17.23 5.35
CA LEU A 525 -9.27 -17.98 5.58
C LEU A 525 -9.13 -19.48 5.36
N PHE A 526 -8.18 -19.92 4.51
CA PHE A 526 -8.05 -21.30 4.04
C PHE A 526 -7.96 -22.30 5.20
N TYR A 527 -7.13 -22.02 6.20
CA TYR A 527 -6.98 -22.86 7.39
C TYR A 527 -8.27 -23.01 8.20
N PHE A 528 -9.09 -21.97 8.23
CA PHE A 528 -10.35 -21.97 8.95
C PHE A 528 -11.45 -22.70 8.21
N THR A 529 -11.37 -22.86 6.88
CA THR A 529 -12.38 -23.65 6.13
C THR A 529 -12.48 -25.12 6.57
N TYR A 530 -11.48 -25.62 7.31
CA TYR A 530 -11.44 -26.98 7.85
C TYR A 530 -12.06 -27.10 9.26
N PHE A 531 -12.66 -26.04 9.82
CA PHE A 531 -13.31 -26.14 11.14
C PHE A 531 -14.46 -27.15 11.17
N SER A 532 -15.03 -27.42 10.01
CA SER A 532 -16.01 -28.49 9.78
C SER A 532 -15.51 -29.89 10.11
N ASP A 533 -14.19 -30.10 10.21
CA ASP A 533 -13.63 -31.37 10.65
C ASP A 533 -13.80 -31.57 12.16
N ASP A 534 -13.96 -30.47 12.91
CA ASP A 534 -14.13 -30.46 14.37
C ASP A 534 -15.60 -30.28 14.81
N CYS A 535 -16.52 -29.96 13.89
CA CYS A 535 -17.93 -29.67 14.19
C CYS A 535 -18.85 -30.05 13.01
N PRO A 536 -20.02 -30.67 13.23
CA PRO A 536 -20.95 -31.00 12.15
C PRO A 536 -21.51 -29.74 11.47
N VAL A 537 -21.10 -29.53 10.22
CA VAL A 537 -21.57 -28.44 9.34
C VAL A 537 -22.63 -28.98 8.38
N GLU A 538 -23.65 -28.18 8.08
CA GLU A 538 -24.72 -28.57 7.14
C GLU A 538 -24.19 -28.61 5.71
N ASP A 539 -24.74 -29.50 4.88
CA ASP A 539 -24.30 -29.72 3.50
C ASP A 539 -24.23 -28.44 2.64
N VAL A 540 -25.13 -27.48 2.88
CA VAL A 540 -25.16 -26.20 2.14
C VAL A 540 -23.94 -25.35 2.50
N HIS A 541 -23.63 -25.21 3.78
CA HIS A 541 -22.47 -24.44 4.25
C HIS A 541 -21.16 -25.17 3.98
N TRP A 542 -21.14 -26.51 4.07
CA TRP A 542 -19.99 -27.32 3.69
C TRP A 542 -19.60 -27.12 2.21
N ARG A 543 -20.60 -27.05 1.32
CA ARG A 543 -20.36 -26.72 -0.09
C ARG A 543 -19.75 -25.34 -0.25
N GLU A 544 -20.26 -24.33 0.47
CA GLU A 544 -19.71 -22.97 0.42
C GLU A 544 -18.24 -22.91 0.89
N LEU A 545 -17.90 -23.62 1.99
CA LEU A 545 -16.50 -23.74 2.45
C LEU A 545 -15.61 -24.45 1.41
N LYS A 546 -16.15 -25.47 0.73
CA LYS A 546 -15.43 -26.17 -0.34
C LYS A 546 -15.21 -25.25 -1.54
N ASP A 547 -16.20 -24.45 -1.90
CA ASP A 547 -16.08 -23.47 -2.98
C ASP A 547 -15.01 -22.43 -2.64
N LEU A 548 -14.95 -21.94 -1.40
CA LEU A 548 -13.91 -21.02 -0.95
C LEU A 548 -12.50 -21.63 -1.11
N ARG A 549 -12.30 -22.91 -0.77
CA ARG A 549 -11.03 -23.63 -1.02
C ARG A 549 -10.68 -23.72 -2.51
N VAL A 550 -11.68 -23.97 -3.36
CA VAL A 550 -11.48 -24.00 -4.82
C VAL A 550 -11.09 -22.62 -5.33
N TRP A 551 -11.71 -21.56 -4.82
CA TRP A 551 -11.36 -20.18 -5.17
C TRP A 551 -9.93 -19.82 -4.72
N THR A 552 -9.50 -20.22 -3.52
CA THR A 552 -8.11 -20.03 -3.06
C THR A 552 -7.12 -20.60 -4.07
N LEU A 553 -7.34 -21.83 -4.55
CA LEU A 553 -6.46 -22.49 -5.51
C LEU A 553 -6.50 -21.80 -6.89
N LYS A 554 -7.67 -21.39 -7.36
CA LYS A 554 -7.80 -20.64 -8.64
C LYS A 554 -7.06 -19.30 -8.59
N HIS A 555 -7.21 -18.54 -7.50
CA HIS A 555 -6.49 -17.28 -7.29
C HIS A 555 -4.98 -17.51 -7.19
N GLN A 556 -4.55 -18.58 -6.52
CA GLN A 556 -3.15 -18.98 -6.46
C GLN A 556 -2.57 -19.26 -7.84
N ASP A 557 -3.29 -20.01 -8.70
CA ASP A 557 -2.83 -20.31 -10.05
C ASP A 557 -2.77 -19.05 -10.93
N GLN A 558 -3.78 -18.17 -10.85
CA GLN A 558 -3.77 -16.89 -11.57
C GLN A 558 -2.61 -16.00 -11.12
N LEU A 559 -2.43 -15.84 -9.80
CA LEU A 559 -1.37 -15.00 -9.24
C LEU A 559 0.01 -15.56 -9.58
N ARG A 560 0.18 -16.89 -9.54
CA ARG A 560 1.41 -17.56 -9.99
C ARG A 560 1.73 -17.21 -11.43
N ALA A 561 0.76 -17.28 -12.34
CA ALA A 561 0.96 -16.93 -13.75
C ALA A 561 1.28 -15.44 -13.91
N GLN A 562 0.58 -14.56 -13.18
CA GLN A 562 0.82 -13.12 -13.23
C GLN A 562 2.22 -12.74 -12.74
N ILE A 563 2.67 -13.29 -11.60
CA ILE A 563 4.03 -13.06 -11.07
C ILE A 563 5.09 -13.60 -12.04
N HIS A 564 4.87 -14.79 -12.60
CA HIS A 564 5.78 -15.39 -13.57
C HIS A 564 5.96 -14.50 -14.80
N LEU A 565 4.87 -13.97 -15.36
CA LEU A 565 4.90 -13.03 -16.48
C LEU A 565 5.56 -11.69 -16.09
N ALA A 566 5.24 -11.15 -14.90
CA ALA A 566 5.80 -9.89 -14.42
C ALA A 566 7.33 -9.96 -14.23
N LEU A 567 7.83 -11.07 -13.68
CA LEU A 567 9.28 -11.32 -13.53
C LEU A 567 9.95 -11.69 -14.86
N GLY A 568 9.23 -12.32 -15.79
CA GLY A 568 9.74 -12.64 -17.13
C GLY A 568 9.89 -11.40 -18.02
N GLY A 569 9.04 -10.39 -17.82
CA GLY A 569 9.00 -9.17 -18.63
C GLY A 569 8.75 -9.44 -20.13
N SER A 570 9.05 -8.47 -20.98
CA SER A 570 8.98 -8.61 -22.45
C SER A 570 9.98 -9.62 -23.03
N HIS A 571 10.95 -10.05 -22.23
CA HIS A 571 12.03 -10.95 -22.63
C HIS A 571 11.69 -12.42 -22.33
N ASP A 572 10.61 -12.63 -21.57
CA ASP A 572 10.07 -13.94 -21.18
C ASP A 572 11.15 -14.89 -20.64
N PHE A 573 11.90 -14.40 -19.65
CA PHE A 573 13.07 -15.10 -19.12
C PHE A 573 12.75 -16.50 -18.60
N PHE A 574 11.55 -16.70 -18.05
CA PHE A 574 11.15 -17.92 -17.34
C PHE A 574 10.20 -18.83 -18.14
N SER A 575 10.00 -18.58 -19.43
CA SER A 575 9.17 -19.46 -20.28
C SER A 575 9.63 -20.92 -20.24
N ASP A 576 8.64 -21.81 -20.28
CA ASP A 576 8.86 -23.24 -20.43
C ASP A 576 9.45 -23.57 -21.81
N ILE A 577 10.13 -24.71 -21.89
CA ILE A 577 10.69 -25.26 -23.12
C ILE A 577 9.68 -26.27 -23.67
N SER A 578 9.22 -26.09 -24.91
CA SER A 578 8.22 -26.98 -25.54
C SER A 578 8.76 -28.39 -25.76
N GLU A 579 7.94 -29.42 -25.49
CA GLU A 579 8.27 -30.84 -25.73
C GLU A 579 8.32 -31.18 -27.24
N ASP A 580 7.56 -30.49 -28.10
CA ASP A 580 7.33 -30.88 -29.51
C ASP A 580 8.31 -30.26 -30.51
N GLY A 581 9.33 -29.53 -30.05
CA GLY A 581 10.23 -28.76 -30.94
C GLY A 581 11.56 -28.36 -30.31
N PHE A 582 12.20 -29.28 -29.57
CA PHE A 582 13.50 -29.02 -28.94
C PHE A 582 14.58 -28.61 -29.97
N ASP A 583 15.00 -27.35 -29.93
CA ASP A 583 16.06 -26.78 -30.78
C ASP A 583 17.21 -26.22 -29.92
N MET A 584 18.43 -26.67 -30.22
CA MET A 584 19.63 -26.20 -29.54
C MET A 584 19.86 -24.69 -29.74
N LEU A 585 19.49 -24.15 -30.91
CA LEU A 585 19.61 -22.73 -31.20
C LEU A 585 18.66 -21.89 -30.33
N ASP A 586 17.44 -22.37 -30.07
CA ASP A 586 16.51 -21.73 -29.13
C ASP A 586 17.09 -21.71 -27.71
N LEU A 587 17.70 -22.81 -27.26
CA LEU A 587 18.32 -22.89 -25.95
C LEU A 587 19.51 -21.93 -25.80
N VAL A 588 20.40 -21.87 -26.81
CA VAL A 588 21.51 -20.90 -26.85
C VAL A 588 20.99 -19.46 -26.86
N ALA A 589 19.94 -19.18 -27.63
CA ALA A 589 19.33 -17.86 -27.68
C ALA A 589 18.71 -17.47 -26.32
N ARG A 590 18.08 -18.41 -25.61
CA ARG A 590 17.56 -18.20 -24.24
C ARG A 590 18.68 -17.89 -23.25
N VAL A 591 19.78 -18.64 -23.30
CA VAL A 591 20.98 -18.36 -22.48
C VAL A 591 21.52 -16.97 -22.77
N ALA A 592 21.65 -16.60 -24.05
CA ALA A 592 22.12 -15.27 -24.45
C ALA A 592 21.22 -14.15 -23.92
N ARG A 593 19.89 -14.28 -24.02
CA ARG A 593 18.92 -13.31 -23.49
C ARG A 593 19.07 -13.11 -21.98
N VAL A 594 19.21 -14.20 -21.22
CA VAL A 594 19.40 -14.13 -19.77
C VAL A 594 20.74 -13.49 -19.40
N ASN A 595 21.82 -13.83 -20.12
CA ASN A 595 23.12 -13.21 -19.90
C ASN A 595 23.11 -11.71 -20.20
N GLU A 596 22.46 -11.28 -21.27
CA GLU A 596 22.32 -9.86 -21.61
C GLU A 596 21.57 -9.08 -20.51
N ALA A 597 20.51 -9.67 -19.95
CA ALA A 597 19.79 -9.09 -18.82
C ALA A 597 20.67 -8.94 -17.58
N LEU A 598 21.47 -9.98 -17.26
CA LEU A 598 22.44 -9.94 -16.16
C LEU A 598 23.51 -8.87 -16.38
N MET A 599 24.05 -8.73 -17.59
CA MET A 599 25.10 -7.75 -17.90
C MET A 599 24.60 -6.32 -17.94
N SER A 600 23.35 -6.10 -18.40
CA SER A 600 22.74 -4.77 -18.44
C SER A 600 22.25 -4.27 -17.07
N GLY A 601 22.16 -5.15 -16.07
CA GLY A 601 21.56 -4.84 -14.78
C GLY A 601 20.04 -4.70 -14.84
N THR A 602 19.40 -5.20 -15.91
CA THR A 602 17.93 -5.20 -16.07
C THR A 602 17.34 -6.37 -15.29
N ILE A 603 17.21 -6.21 -13.97
CA ILE A 603 16.81 -7.28 -13.04
C ILE A 603 15.30 -7.19 -12.81
N PRO A 604 14.56 -8.32 -12.89
CA PRO A 604 13.16 -8.33 -12.51
C PRO A 604 13.02 -7.99 -11.03
N MET A 605 12.24 -6.99 -10.65
CA MET A 605 12.16 -6.53 -9.27
C MET A 605 11.03 -7.19 -8.49
N VAL A 606 11.38 -7.90 -7.41
CA VAL A 606 10.43 -8.34 -6.39
C VAL A 606 10.01 -7.14 -5.55
N SER A 607 8.71 -6.95 -5.39
CA SER A 607 8.13 -5.79 -4.71
C SER A 607 7.27 -6.15 -3.49
N SER A 608 7.08 -7.43 -3.17
CA SER A 608 6.27 -7.86 -2.03
C SER A 608 6.73 -9.20 -1.43
N LEU A 609 6.35 -9.43 -0.17
CA LEU A 609 6.59 -10.70 0.52
C LEU A 609 5.81 -11.85 -0.15
N THR A 610 4.64 -11.56 -0.72
CA THR A 610 3.83 -12.52 -1.50
C THR A 610 4.57 -13.00 -2.73
N GLN A 611 5.19 -12.10 -3.48
CA GLN A 611 6.03 -12.50 -4.62
C GLN A 611 7.21 -13.37 -4.18
N ALA A 612 7.89 -13.01 -3.09
CA ALA A 612 9.02 -13.79 -2.57
C ALA A 612 8.60 -15.22 -2.19
N GLU A 613 7.45 -15.40 -1.54
CA GLU A 613 6.92 -16.73 -1.19
C GLU A 613 6.55 -17.54 -2.44
N PHE A 614 5.92 -16.93 -3.44
CA PHE A 614 5.62 -17.60 -4.69
C PHE A 614 6.89 -18.00 -5.45
N ILE A 615 7.94 -17.17 -5.44
CA ILE A 615 9.25 -17.53 -5.98
C ILE A 615 9.79 -18.75 -5.25
N TYR A 616 9.79 -18.76 -3.92
CA TYR A 616 10.29 -19.90 -3.14
C TYR A 616 9.56 -21.21 -3.51
N TRP A 617 8.22 -21.19 -3.61
CA TRP A 617 7.44 -22.37 -3.99
C TRP A 617 7.68 -22.83 -5.44
N ASN A 618 8.09 -21.94 -6.34
CA ASN A 618 8.12 -22.21 -7.78
C ASN A 618 9.51 -22.16 -8.42
N ILE A 619 10.55 -21.81 -7.66
CA ILE A 619 11.91 -21.59 -8.19
C ILE A 619 12.42 -22.75 -9.04
N PHE A 620 12.17 -23.99 -8.62
CA PHE A 620 12.57 -25.15 -9.41
C PHE A 620 11.81 -25.22 -10.73
N GLY A 621 10.49 -25.02 -10.71
CA GLY A 621 9.66 -25.03 -11.91
C GLY A 621 10.00 -23.89 -12.87
N TRP A 622 10.19 -22.68 -12.37
CA TRP A 622 10.45 -21.49 -13.19
C TRP A 622 11.87 -21.45 -13.75
N CYS A 623 12.87 -21.90 -13.01
CA CYS A 623 14.25 -21.91 -13.49
C CYS A 623 14.57 -23.14 -14.33
N ALA A 624 14.14 -24.33 -13.89
CA ALA A 624 14.52 -25.60 -14.48
C ALA A 624 13.45 -26.30 -15.35
N GLY A 625 12.19 -25.82 -15.36
CA GLY A 625 11.11 -26.39 -16.17
C GLY A 625 10.57 -27.74 -15.66
N ARG A 626 9.27 -28.02 -15.86
CA ARG A 626 8.63 -29.28 -15.42
C ARG A 626 9.02 -30.50 -16.27
N ASP A 627 9.29 -30.32 -17.56
CA ASP A 627 9.45 -31.42 -18.53
C ASP A 627 10.91 -31.82 -18.81
N ILE A 628 11.89 -31.11 -18.23
CA ILE A 628 13.31 -31.32 -18.55
C ILE A 628 13.91 -32.53 -17.81
N ARG A 629 13.28 -33.00 -16.72
CA ARG A 629 13.64 -34.31 -16.13
C ARG A 629 13.44 -35.47 -17.12
N LYS A 630 12.49 -35.37 -18.04
CA LYS A 630 12.27 -36.40 -19.07
C LYS A 630 13.35 -36.32 -20.17
N LEU A 631 13.74 -35.11 -20.58
CA LEU A 631 14.80 -34.88 -21.57
C LEU A 631 16.18 -35.34 -21.07
N ALA A 632 16.50 -35.12 -19.80
CA ALA A 632 17.74 -35.60 -19.19
C ALA A 632 17.87 -37.14 -19.19
N VAL A 633 16.75 -37.86 -19.18
CA VAL A 633 16.71 -39.34 -19.26
C VAL A 633 16.79 -39.84 -20.70
N ILE A 634 16.25 -39.10 -21.67
CA ILE A 634 16.23 -39.50 -23.10
C ILE A 634 17.63 -39.38 -23.73
N TYR A 635 18.38 -38.34 -23.38
CA TYR A 635 19.65 -38.00 -24.05
C TYR A 635 20.93 -38.58 -23.40
N ASP A 636 20.79 -39.40 -22.35
CA ASP A 636 21.90 -40.20 -21.78
C ASP A 636 22.34 -41.35 -22.72
N SER A 637 21.72 -41.48 -23.89
CA SER A 637 21.89 -42.61 -24.82
C SER A 637 22.65 -42.29 -26.12
N SER A 638 23.06 -41.03 -26.40
CA SER A 638 23.79 -40.69 -27.64
C SER A 638 25.05 -39.82 -27.42
N PHE A 639 26.20 -40.33 -27.86
CA PHE A 639 27.55 -39.94 -27.43
C PHE A 639 28.08 -38.57 -27.90
N TYR A 640 27.36 -37.84 -28.77
CA TYR A 640 27.83 -36.57 -29.34
C TYR A 640 26.92 -35.36 -29.07
N ILE A 641 25.69 -35.56 -28.61
CA ILE A 641 24.66 -34.50 -28.50
C ILE A 641 24.35 -34.13 -27.03
N SER A 642 24.84 -34.90 -26.04
CA SER A 642 24.42 -34.79 -24.63
C SER A 642 25.10 -33.67 -23.80
N ASP A 643 26.40 -33.42 -23.97
CA ASP A 643 27.14 -32.49 -23.08
C ASP A 643 26.87 -31.00 -23.40
N SER A 644 26.63 -30.63 -24.67
CA SER A 644 26.27 -29.25 -25.09
C SER A 644 24.91 -28.84 -24.56
N ILE A 645 23.93 -29.73 -24.72
CA ILE A 645 22.56 -29.53 -24.25
C ILE A 645 22.57 -29.43 -22.72
N SER A 646 23.31 -30.33 -22.05
CA SER A 646 23.46 -30.31 -20.60
C SER A 646 24.13 -29.03 -20.10
N LEU A 647 25.15 -28.55 -20.81
CA LEU A 647 25.81 -27.27 -20.52
C LEU A 647 24.85 -26.09 -20.72
N ALA A 648 24.21 -25.97 -21.88
CA ALA A 648 23.29 -24.89 -22.19
C ALA A 648 22.10 -24.83 -21.24
N PHE A 649 21.53 -25.98 -20.91
CA PHE A 649 20.47 -26.08 -19.91
C PHE A 649 20.96 -25.64 -18.53
N SER A 650 22.11 -26.16 -18.09
CA SER A 650 22.67 -25.78 -16.79
C SER A 650 22.98 -24.28 -16.72
N LEU A 651 23.52 -23.69 -17.79
CA LEU A 651 23.75 -22.26 -17.90
C LEU A 651 22.46 -21.45 -17.85
N LEU A 652 21.41 -21.90 -18.55
CA LEU A 652 20.10 -21.25 -18.51
C LEU A 652 19.53 -21.24 -17.09
N VAL A 653 19.58 -22.38 -16.39
CA VAL A 653 19.11 -22.47 -15.00
C VAL A 653 19.93 -21.57 -14.09
N VAL A 654 21.26 -21.58 -14.21
CA VAL A 654 22.15 -20.71 -13.41
C VAL A 654 21.80 -19.24 -13.65
N GLY A 655 21.69 -18.80 -14.91
CA GLY A 655 21.36 -17.43 -15.24
C GLY A 655 19.98 -17.00 -14.69
N ARG A 656 18.95 -17.85 -14.85
CA ARG A 656 17.61 -17.61 -14.30
C ARG A 656 17.62 -17.51 -12.77
N THR A 657 18.37 -18.39 -12.09
CA THR A 657 18.51 -18.33 -10.63
C THR A 657 19.29 -17.09 -10.17
N LEU A 658 20.28 -16.62 -10.92
CA LEU A 658 21.01 -15.39 -10.62
C LEU A 658 20.08 -14.16 -10.70
N LEU A 659 19.22 -14.08 -11.72
CA LEU A 659 18.23 -13.00 -11.82
C LEU A 659 17.30 -12.95 -10.60
N LEU A 660 16.79 -14.10 -10.15
CA LEU A 660 15.94 -14.18 -8.96
C LEU A 660 16.72 -13.89 -7.67
N GLU A 661 17.96 -14.35 -7.56
CA GLU A 661 18.82 -14.12 -6.39
C GLU A 661 19.15 -12.63 -6.21
N TRP A 662 19.49 -11.93 -7.28
CA TRP A 662 19.73 -10.48 -7.24
C TRP A 662 18.46 -9.71 -6.87
N SER A 663 17.32 -10.11 -7.44
CA SER A 663 16.02 -9.54 -7.14
C SER A 663 15.62 -9.70 -5.67
N LEU A 664 15.65 -10.93 -5.16
CA LEU A 664 15.35 -11.24 -3.76
C LEU A 664 16.34 -10.57 -2.80
N SER A 665 17.63 -10.51 -3.15
CA SER A 665 18.64 -9.83 -2.34
C SER A 665 18.43 -8.32 -2.28
N ALA A 666 18.04 -7.69 -3.41
CA ALA A 666 17.70 -6.28 -3.44
C ALA A 666 16.47 -5.99 -2.56
N PHE A 667 15.44 -6.82 -2.67
CA PHE A 667 14.24 -6.72 -1.83
C PHE A 667 14.55 -6.93 -0.34
N LEU A 668 15.35 -7.94 0.01
CA LEU A 668 15.82 -8.19 1.37
C LEU A 668 16.56 -6.99 1.95
N ASN A 669 17.43 -6.35 1.17
CA ASN A 669 18.16 -5.15 1.61
C ASN A 669 17.23 -3.95 1.83
N GLN A 670 16.18 -3.79 1.02
CA GLN A 670 15.15 -2.79 1.27
C GLN A 670 14.41 -3.07 2.59
N ARG A 671 14.03 -4.33 2.86
CA ARG A 671 13.33 -4.70 4.11
C ARG A 671 14.16 -4.47 5.37
N ARG A 672 15.49 -4.61 5.28
CA ARG A 672 16.41 -4.32 6.40
C ARG A 672 16.46 -2.83 6.79
N GLN A 673 16.06 -1.93 5.90
CA GLN A 673 16.04 -0.48 6.19
C GLN A 673 14.77 -0.05 6.94
N LEU A 674 13.74 -0.90 7.01
CA LEU A 674 12.49 -0.62 7.70
C LEU A 674 12.59 -0.90 9.21
N PRO A 675 11.69 -0.34 10.05
CA PRO A 675 11.64 -0.63 11.48
C PRO A 675 11.57 -2.13 11.79
N GLN A 676 12.46 -2.60 12.66
CA GLN A 676 12.68 -4.02 12.94
C GLN A 676 11.83 -4.53 14.10
N THR A 677 10.52 -4.64 13.88
CA THR A 677 9.62 -5.36 14.79
C THR A 677 9.98 -6.85 14.84
N ASP A 678 9.47 -7.58 15.84
CA ASP A 678 9.74 -9.02 15.95
C ASP A 678 9.22 -9.80 14.73
N TRP A 679 8.06 -9.41 14.18
CA TRP A 679 7.56 -9.93 12.91
C TRP A 679 8.50 -9.60 11.75
N ALA A 680 8.95 -8.35 11.62
CA ALA A 680 9.87 -7.95 10.55
C ALA A 680 11.20 -8.74 10.60
N LYS A 681 11.74 -9.00 11.79
CA LYS A 681 12.93 -9.84 11.98
C LYS A 681 12.69 -11.28 11.55
N TYR A 682 11.52 -11.85 11.87
CA TYR A 682 11.13 -13.18 11.44
C TYR A 682 11.06 -13.27 9.91
N GLU A 683 10.39 -12.31 9.27
CA GLU A 683 10.27 -12.25 7.81
C GLU A 683 11.62 -12.07 7.12
N ILE A 684 12.52 -11.26 7.68
CA ILE A 684 13.89 -11.09 7.17
C ILE A 684 14.67 -12.40 7.22
N ARG A 685 14.57 -13.16 8.33
CA ARG A 685 15.20 -14.49 8.42
C ARG A 685 14.63 -15.46 7.39
N ARG A 686 13.30 -15.48 7.19
CA ARG A 686 12.69 -16.31 6.15
C ARG A 686 13.21 -15.94 4.76
N LEU A 687 13.29 -14.65 4.44
CA LEU A 687 13.84 -14.17 3.17
C LEU A 687 15.34 -14.52 3.01
N GLU A 688 16.13 -14.49 4.08
CA GLU A 688 17.52 -14.96 4.07
C GLU A 688 17.61 -16.44 3.70
N ASP A 689 16.72 -17.27 4.26
CA ASP A 689 16.60 -18.68 3.92
C ASP A 689 16.16 -18.89 2.47
N ASP A 690 15.22 -18.09 1.96
CA ASP A 690 14.76 -18.13 0.55
C ASP A 690 15.91 -17.80 -0.42
N VAL A 691 16.71 -16.77 -0.10
CA VAL A 691 17.92 -16.42 -0.86
C VAL A 691 18.96 -17.54 -0.78
N ALA A 692 19.17 -18.12 0.40
CA ALA A 692 20.12 -19.22 0.58
C ALA A 692 19.69 -20.48 -0.20
N TYR A 693 18.39 -20.78 -0.24
CA TYR A 693 17.82 -21.86 -1.03
C TYR A 693 18.00 -21.62 -2.54
N THR A 694 17.76 -20.39 -2.99
CA THR A 694 18.02 -19.96 -4.38
C THR A 694 19.49 -20.19 -4.77
N ARG A 695 20.42 -19.76 -3.92
CA ARG A 695 21.87 -19.98 -4.12
C ARG A 695 22.25 -21.46 -4.13
N LYS A 696 21.56 -22.29 -3.35
CA LYS A 696 21.79 -23.74 -3.35
C LYS A 696 21.47 -24.34 -4.72
N ILE A 697 20.31 -24.03 -5.29
CA ILE A 697 19.91 -24.50 -6.62
C ILE A 697 20.92 -24.02 -7.67
N MET A 698 21.28 -22.73 -7.63
CA MET A 698 22.29 -22.16 -8.52
C MET A 698 23.61 -22.95 -8.49
N ARG A 699 24.15 -23.25 -7.29
CA ARG A 699 25.40 -24.02 -7.14
C ARG A 699 25.29 -25.43 -7.73
N GLU A 700 24.18 -26.13 -7.50
CA GLU A 700 23.97 -27.48 -8.03
C GLU A 700 24.06 -27.51 -9.57
N TYR A 701 23.50 -26.50 -10.25
CA TYR A 701 23.56 -26.39 -11.71
C TYR A 701 24.88 -25.79 -12.21
N GLN A 702 25.51 -24.92 -11.44
CA GLN A 702 26.87 -24.43 -11.74
C GLN A 702 27.89 -25.57 -11.75
N GLU A 703 27.81 -26.48 -10.76
CA GLU A 703 28.65 -27.69 -10.73
C GLU A 703 28.39 -28.61 -11.93
N ARG A 704 27.13 -28.73 -12.37
CA ARG A 704 26.79 -29.48 -13.59
C ARG A 704 27.41 -28.84 -14.84
N ALA A 705 27.27 -27.52 -14.98
CA ALA A 705 27.88 -26.77 -16.08
C ALA A 705 29.41 -26.93 -16.07
N HIS A 706 30.04 -26.83 -14.90
CA HIS A 706 31.48 -27.02 -14.76
C HIS A 706 31.93 -28.41 -15.19
N ARG A 707 31.26 -29.48 -14.74
CA ARG A 707 31.55 -30.86 -15.19
C ARG A 707 31.41 -31.03 -16.71
N CYS A 708 30.44 -30.35 -17.33
CA CYS A 708 30.30 -30.38 -18.80
C CYS A 708 31.48 -29.68 -19.48
N MET A 709 31.89 -28.51 -18.98
CA MET A 709 33.06 -27.77 -19.49
C MET A 709 34.38 -28.53 -19.31
N GLU A 710 34.59 -29.21 -18.18
CA GLU A 710 35.78 -30.05 -17.94
C GLU A 710 35.86 -31.21 -18.94
N LYS A 711 34.76 -31.97 -19.08
CA LYS A 711 34.67 -33.07 -20.06
C LYS A 711 34.98 -32.58 -21.47
N TRP A 712 34.50 -31.40 -21.83
CA TRP A 712 34.76 -30.80 -23.12
C TRP A 712 36.23 -30.41 -23.30
N THR A 713 36.81 -29.71 -22.32
CA THR A 713 38.23 -29.29 -22.33
C THR A 713 39.17 -30.50 -22.49
N VAL A 714 38.85 -31.62 -21.84
CA VAL A 714 39.56 -32.90 -22.00
C VAL A 714 39.41 -33.45 -23.42
N ARG A 715 38.22 -33.41 -24.04
CA ARG A 715 38.04 -33.88 -25.42
C ARG A 715 38.75 -33.03 -26.47
N VAL A 716 38.75 -31.70 -26.28
CA VAL A 716 39.45 -30.77 -27.16
C VAL A 716 40.97 -30.97 -27.07
N SER A 717 41.50 -31.17 -25.86
CA SER A 717 42.93 -31.46 -25.65
C SER A 717 43.36 -32.85 -26.16
N LEU A 718 42.44 -33.82 -26.21
CA LEU A 718 42.65 -35.15 -26.81
C LEU A 718 42.64 -35.17 -28.35
N GLY A 719 42.55 -34.01 -29.02
CA GLY A 719 42.78 -33.90 -30.46
C GLY A 719 41.60 -34.24 -31.35
N ILE A 720 40.36 -34.25 -30.82
CA ILE A 720 39.14 -34.23 -31.65
C ILE A 720 39.00 -32.81 -32.20
N ARG A 721 39.78 -32.48 -33.24
CA ARG A 721 40.01 -31.13 -33.75
C ARG A 721 39.09 -30.71 -34.89
N ASP A 722 38.18 -31.58 -35.32
CA ASP A 722 37.38 -31.34 -36.51
C ASP A 722 35.98 -30.84 -36.14
N ASN A 723 35.72 -29.58 -36.50
CA ASN A 723 34.42 -28.89 -36.50
C ASN A 723 33.70 -28.81 -35.14
N VAL A 724 34.24 -28.03 -34.19
CA VAL A 724 33.45 -27.61 -33.02
C VAL A 724 32.32 -26.69 -33.51
N PRO A 725 31.05 -27.00 -33.25
CA PRO A 725 29.94 -26.15 -33.64
C PRO A 725 30.08 -24.75 -33.02
N PRO A 726 29.88 -23.65 -33.78
CA PRO A 726 29.94 -22.29 -33.26
C PRO A 726 29.07 -22.09 -32.02
N GLU A 727 27.93 -22.77 -31.94
CA GLU A 727 26.99 -22.73 -30.83
C GLU A 727 27.62 -23.19 -29.50
N TYR A 728 28.52 -24.18 -29.55
CA TYR A 728 29.22 -24.67 -28.37
C TYR A 728 30.25 -23.64 -27.88
N LEU A 729 30.97 -23.00 -28.81
CA LEU A 729 31.93 -21.94 -28.50
C LEU A 729 31.22 -20.73 -27.89
N THR A 730 30.04 -20.36 -28.42
CA THR A 730 29.17 -19.36 -27.81
C THR A 730 28.80 -19.75 -26.37
N LEU A 731 28.42 -21.00 -26.11
CA LEU A 731 28.11 -21.45 -24.74
C LEU A 731 29.31 -21.43 -23.81
N ALA A 732 30.50 -21.77 -24.29
CA ALA A 732 31.73 -21.65 -23.52
C ALA A 732 32.02 -20.19 -23.14
N ALA A 733 31.84 -19.25 -24.07
CA ALA A 733 31.94 -17.83 -23.79
C ALA A 733 30.91 -17.39 -22.73
N ARG A 734 29.65 -17.81 -22.88
CA ARG A 734 28.57 -17.53 -21.90
C ARG A 734 28.83 -18.15 -20.52
N TYR A 735 29.44 -19.34 -20.46
CA TYR A 735 29.87 -19.94 -19.20
C TYR A 735 30.87 -19.05 -18.47
N HIS A 736 31.91 -18.60 -19.17
CA HIS A 736 32.94 -17.74 -18.58
C HIS A 736 32.41 -16.34 -18.24
N GLU A 737 31.44 -15.83 -18.98
CA GLU A 737 30.72 -14.60 -18.64
C GLU A 737 29.97 -14.72 -17.31
N ILE A 738 29.23 -15.82 -17.10
CA ILE A 738 28.56 -16.10 -15.83
C ILE A 738 29.58 -16.28 -14.69
N GLN A 739 30.69 -16.99 -14.93
CA GLN A 739 31.74 -17.13 -13.91
C GLN A 739 32.32 -15.78 -13.49
N TYR A 740 32.52 -14.86 -14.43
CA TYR A 740 32.97 -13.50 -14.13
C TYR A 740 31.96 -12.76 -13.25
N LEU A 741 30.66 -12.82 -13.57
CA LEU A 741 29.60 -12.19 -12.76
C LEU A 741 29.56 -12.73 -11.32
N MET A 742 29.88 -14.01 -11.12
CA MET A 742 29.84 -14.65 -9.81
C MET A 742 31.11 -14.43 -8.98
N SER A 743 32.28 -14.38 -9.61
CA SER A 743 33.59 -14.39 -8.93
C SER A 743 34.36 -13.07 -9.02
N GLY A 744 34.05 -12.23 -10.02
CA GLY A 744 34.83 -11.04 -10.36
C GLY A 744 36.20 -11.34 -10.97
N GLU A 745 36.50 -12.59 -11.33
CA GLU A 745 37.82 -12.98 -11.83
C GLU A 745 38.06 -12.54 -13.29
N PHE A 746 39.05 -11.67 -13.50
CA PHE A 746 39.43 -11.18 -14.84
C PHE A 746 39.88 -12.29 -15.82
N SER A 747 40.39 -13.41 -15.31
CA SER A 747 40.74 -14.59 -16.12
C SER A 747 39.52 -15.17 -16.86
N SER A 748 38.35 -15.16 -16.22
CA SER A 748 37.10 -15.60 -16.84
C SER A 748 36.68 -14.66 -17.97
N MET A 749 36.88 -13.35 -17.80
CA MET A 749 36.59 -12.37 -18.86
C MET A 749 37.49 -12.56 -20.09
N GLN A 750 38.78 -12.85 -19.88
CA GLN A 750 39.71 -13.15 -20.98
C GLN A 750 39.32 -14.44 -21.74
N LEU A 751 38.94 -15.48 -21.01
CA LEU A 751 38.49 -16.73 -21.62
C LEU A 751 37.18 -16.53 -22.42
N ARG A 752 36.27 -15.71 -21.91
CA ARG A 752 35.05 -15.33 -22.63
C ARG A 752 35.35 -14.67 -23.97
N ASP A 753 36.24 -13.68 -24.00
CA ASP A 753 36.61 -12.99 -25.24
C ASP A 753 37.28 -13.94 -26.26
N ILE A 754 38.13 -14.86 -25.80
CA ILE A 754 38.76 -15.89 -26.64
C ILE A 754 37.71 -16.81 -27.28
N TYR A 755 36.73 -17.28 -26.51
CA TYR A 755 35.68 -18.17 -27.04
C TYR A 755 34.70 -17.44 -27.95
N ASP A 756 34.37 -16.18 -27.68
CA ASP A 756 33.53 -15.35 -28.56
C ASP A 756 34.21 -15.06 -29.91
N GLU A 757 35.52 -14.78 -29.91
CA GLU A 757 36.31 -14.62 -31.14
C GLU A 757 36.37 -15.93 -31.94
N ALA A 758 36.59 -17.06 -31.26
CA ALA A 758 36.60 -18.38 -31.89
C ALA A 758 35.24 -18.76 -32.48
N ALA A 759 34.12 -18.44 -31.80
CA ALA A 759 32.77 -18.66 -32.31
C ALA A 759 32.53 -17.86 -33.60
N SER A 760 32.92 -16.58 -33.59
CA SER A 760 32.79 -15.66 -34.73
C SER A 760 33.60 -16.12 -35.95
N ALA A 761 34.82 -16.63 -35.72
CA ALA A 761 35.66 -17.22 -36.75
C ALA A 761 35.07 -18.52 -37.33
N ALA A 762 34.48 -19.37 -36.48
CA ALA A 762 33.85 -20.62 -36.91
C ALA A 762 32.60 -20.35 -37.79
N SER A 763 31.76 -19.39 -37.41
CA SER A 763 30.57 -18.98 -38.18
C SER A 763 30.88 -18.34 -39.53
N SER A 764 32.06 -17.72 -39.70
CA SER A 764 32.50 -17.10 -40.97
C SER A 764 33.18 -18.08 -41.94
N SER A 765 33.67 -19.23 -41.44
CA SER A 765 34.41 -20.23 -42.23
C SER A 765 33.57 -21.11 -43.16
N VAL A 766 32.22 -21.02 -43.12
CA VAL A 766 31.32 -21.72 -44.07
C VAL A 766 31.44 -21.15 -45.51
N GLY A 767 32.20 -20.06 -45.72
CA GLY A 767 32.42 -19.45 -47.04
C GLY A 767 33.87 -19.39 -47.55
N ALA A 768 34.90 -19.68 -46.77
CA ALA A 768 36.29 -19.67 -47.25
C ALA A 768 37.23 -20.41 -46.29
N GLY A 769 38.12 -21.23 -46.86
CA GLY A 769 39.00 -22.12 -46.12
C GLY A 769 40.13 -21.46 -45.33
N GLN A 770 40.78 -22.33 -44.53
CA GLN A 770 41.99 -22.15 -43.72
C GLN A 770 41.86 -21.36 -42.40
N ILE A 771 41.79 -22.12 -41.29
CA ILE A 771 42.10 -21.65 -39.93
C ILE A 771 43.63 -21.63 -39.78
N GLU A 772 44.23 -20.44 -39.74
CA GLU A 772 45.59 -20.25 -39.26
C GLU A 772 45.57 -19.89 -37.75
N ARG A 773 46.09 -20.84 -36.95
CA ARG A 773 46.78 -20.68 -35.65
C ARG A 773 46.15 -19.73 -34.60
N ILE A 774 45.33 -20.30 -33.72
CA ILE A 774 45.25 -19.86 -32.31
C ILE A 774 46.09 -20.81 -31.47
N GLY A 775 47.18 -20.29 -30.89
CA GLY A 775 48.09 -21.03 -30.03
C GLY A 775 47.51 -21.19 -28.62
N VAL A 776 47.02 -22.39 -28.32
CA VAL A 776 46.81 -22.85 -26.94
C VAL A 776 48.17 -23.28 -26.41
N SER A 777 48.86 -22.41 -25.67
CA SER A 777 50.06 -22.81 -24.91
C SER A 777 49.64 -23.48 -23.62
N SER A 778 49.85 -24.79 -23.57
CA SER A 778 49.88 -25.64 -22.40
C SER A 778 50.69 -25.05 -21.24
N VAL A 779 50.06 -24.80 -20.10
CA VAL A 779 50.74 -24.71 -18.80
C VAL A 779 49.96 -25.51 -17.77
N ALA A 780 50.13 -26.83 -17.81
CA ALA A 780 49.86 -27.72 -16.68
C ALA A 780 50.54 -29.06 -16.95
N ALA A 781 51.81 -29.19 -16.54
CA ALA A 781 52.39 -30.47 -16.11
C ALA A 781 53.74 -30.25 -15.41
N HIS A 782 53.72 -30.53 -14.10
CA HIS A 782 54.82 -30.92 -13.21
C HIS A 782 55.95 -29.93 -12.90
N ASP A 783 56.00 -29.51 -11.62
CA ASP A 783 57.16 -29.84 -10.78
C ASP A 783 56.76 -29.93 -9.28
N TYR A 784 57.15 -31.05 -8.67
CA TYR A 784 57.21 -31.24 -7.22
C TYR A 784 58.60 -30.76 -6.75
N GLY A 785 58.66 -29.89 -5.72
CA GLY A 785 59.95 -29.60 -5.08
C GLY A 785 59.91 -28.44 -4.09
N SER A 786 59.94 -28.77 -2.80
CA SER A 786 60.21 -27.85 -1.69
C SER A 786 61.44 -26.97 -1.90
N SER A 787 61.36 -25.69 -1.54
CA SER A 787 62.41 -25.01 -0.75
C SER A 787 61.96 -23.62 -0.31
N ALA A 788 62.24 -23.32 0.96
CA ALA A 788 62.02 -22.07 1.65
C ALA A 788 62.89 -20.90 1.12
N GLY A 789 62.47 -19.68 1.48
CA GLY A 789 63.42 -18.67 1.97
C GLY A 789 63.54 -17.36 1.18
N HIS A 790 63.15 -16.28 1.87
CA HIS A 790 63.71 -14.92 1.83
C HIS A 790 63.27 -13.88 0.79
N PHE A 791 62.35 -13.03 1.27
CA PHE A 791 62.55 -11.60 1.58
C PHE A 791 62.90 -10.57 0.49
N HIS A 792 62.05 -9.54 0.48
CA HIS A 792 62.33 -8.09 0.45
C HIS A 792 62.41 -7.34 -0.89
N GLY A 793 61.51 -6.36 -0.98
CA GLY A 793 61.84 -4.99 -1.38
C GLY A 793 61.85 -4.70 -2.87
N LEU A 794 60.89 -3.89 -3.33
CA LEU A 794 61.15 -2.49 -3.69
C LEU A 794 59.91 -1.88 -4.32
N SER A 795 59.48 -0.77 -3.72
CA SER A 795 58.68 0.29 -4.33
C SER A 795 59.45 0.89 -5.52
N GLN A 796 58.77 1.11 -6.65
CA GLN A 796 59.00 2.27 -7.53
C GLN A 796 57.89 2.41 -8.58
N ASP A 797 56.98 3.34 -8.27
CA ASP A 797 56.63 4.50 -9.06
C ASP A 797 56.56 4.44 -10.61
N THR A 798 55.34 4.73 -11.08
CA THR A 798 54.95 5.69 -12.13
C THR A 798 55.46 5.57 -13.58
N SER A 799 54.50 5.38 -14.50
CA SER A 799 54.10 6.37 -15.54
C SER A 799 53.92 5.84 -16.96
N ARG A 800 52.71 6.08 -17.46
CA ARG A 800 52.23 6.18 -18.85
C ARG A 800 53.19 6.84 -19.83
N THR A 801 53.11 6.40 -21.09
CA THR A 801 53.37 7.22 -22.28
C THR A 801 52.17 7.19 -23.23
N MET A 802 51.68 8.40 -23.56
CA MET A 802 51.14 8.88 -24.86
C MET A 802 49.80 8.29 -25.38
N SER A 803 48.83 9.05 -25.89
CA SER A 803 48.77 10.46 -26.32
C SER A 803 47.31 10.85 -26.58
N ALA A 804 46.89 12.05 -26.16
CA ALA A 804 45.75 12.76 -26.77
C ALA A 804 45.97 14.27 -26.61
N HIS A 805 45.96 14.95 -27.75
CA HIS A 805 45.99 16.41 -27.89
C HIS A 805 44.66 17.04 -27.46
N GLY A 806 44.70 18.28 -26.98
CA GLY A 806 43.51 19.11 -26.78
C GLY A 806 43.77 20.27 -25.83
N ASP A 807 44.06 21.43 -26.41
CA ASP A 807 44.45 22.70 -25.79
C ASP A 807 43.48 23.28 -24.75
N GLY A 808 44.03 24.08 -23.82
CA GLY A 808 43.29 25.16 -23.17
C GLY A 808 43.67 25.47 -21.72
N SER A 809 44.69 26.32 -21.52
CA SER A 809 44.70 27.50 -20.61
C SER A 809 43.86 27.45 -19.31
N SER A 810 44.30 27.76 -18.08
CA SER A 810 45.53 28.34 -17.56
C SER A 810 45.52 28.30 -16.01
N ARG A 811 46.73 28.29 -15.45
CA ARG A 811 47.19 29.03 -14.26
C ARG A 811 46.60 28.81 -12.85
N ARG A 812 47.61 28.58 -11.98
CA ARG A 812 47.77 28.95 -10.54
C ARG A 812 47.01 28.09 -9.53
N SER A 813 47.59 27.68 -8.40
CA SER A 813 48.97 27.79 -7.89
C SER A 813 49.06 27.00 -6.59
N LYS A 814 50.21 26.34 -6.39
CA LYS A 814 50.99 26.19 -5.14
C LYS A 814 50.24 25.71 -3.88
N ARG A 815 50.60 24.52 -3.38
CA ARG A 815 51.60 24.29 -2.28
C ARG A 815 51.12 24.98 -0.99
N GLN A 816 50.85 24.29 0.12
CA GLN A 816 51.82 23.50 0.87
C GLN A 816 51.10 22.67 1.96
N ARG A 817 51.43 21.37 2.00
CA ARG A 817 51.50 20.49 3.19
C ARG A 817 52.66 20.96 4.12
N PRO A 818 52.94 20.35 5.30
CA PRO A 818 52.20 19.32 6.07
C PRO A 818 52.21 19.46 7.62
N ASP A 819 51.32 18.68 8.26
CA ASP A 819 51.51 17.85 9.49
C ASP A 819 51.88 18.49 10.86
N PRO A 820 51.85 17.73 11.97
CA PRO A 820 50.75 16.89 12.48
C PRO A 820 50.59 17.07 14.01
N GLY A 821 49.56 16.49 14.63
CA GLY A 821 49.63 16.24 16.07
C GLY A 821 48.33 16.03 16.82
N SER A 822 48.05 14.76 17.10
CA SER A 822 47.69 14.25 18.44
C SER A 822 46.39 14.72 19.12
N ARG A 823 45.46 13.76 19.17
CA ARG A 823 44.68 13.29 20.34
C ARG A 823 43.67 14.21 21.03
N ASP A 824 42.51 13.59 21.18
CA ASP A 824 41.70 13.47 22.41
C ASP A 824 40.45 14.36 22.55
N MET A 825 39.35 13.61 22.74
CA MET A 825 38.13 13.87 23.52
C MET A 825 36.97 14.65 22.88
N LEU A 826 35.84 13.92 22.84
CA LEU A 826 34.47 14.32 23.21
C LEU A 826 33.89 15.57 22.54
N ASP A 827 32.99 15.37 21.58
CA ASP A 827 31.54 15.30 21.83
C ASP A 827 30.85 14.48 20.72
#